data_AF-A0A817WK17-F1
#
_entry.id   AF-A0A817WK17-F1
#
_cell.length_a   1.000
_cell.length_b   1.000
_cell.length_c   1.000
_cell.angle_alpha   90.00
_cell.angle_beta   90.00
_cell.angle_gamma   90.00
#
_symmetry.space_group_name_H-M   'P 1'
#
loop_
_entity.id
_entity.type
_entity.pdbx_description
1 polymer ?
#
loop_
_entity_poly.entity_id
_entity_poly.type
_entity_poly.pdbx_seq_one_letter_code
_entity_poly.pdbx_strand_id
1 'polypeptide(L)'
;MIEVRNKRYKTIQEAKRICLNVFLNSYEVQLQEYDQQYENEFLQLESHLLNNININGSCVYQQIQQHMNYQTNKLKRQVSMKIRSLRGILIKNRRRSSSAKNTIGVWPEPYLDLLTNVFNRYEWNYLSFGPSCIRINQSAIRPRHQQEIAIQKDHKSIYDKVGHHLNEHYFVPMTATILKQYSNQLLHDLNRSYFSPLTYNDQTLALKQAKKVVSIQRKIKKHHLVLCVTDKGYNFYIGTEKEFDKKAQNLFQDTNAFIELKENPFNKIQDNVIHLLNKIRAKNFIFQWQCNKMMPNRIKCQLAHLYFNPKTHKDGIPVRPIENTIHAPTTNISNYLDEIIRPTFDKECQNTTIIDGSSLIQALHQYMRKGLFKSTTLFCTFDIRNLYTMLPQEEALNILIEFLNIHGYTKVKGIPLETIRLLASIVLKENVFVYGKKIYQQVLGGAMGSSFTLTLANIFMWKWQKELVRRQDMTCEYYGRYIDDVFMTWNKSENALKQILENANTWHPNIKLEYKIGKSLPFLDVLLSNINGMLSTSVYHKPAAEPYVVPFISDHPRHVFENIVQTSLRRAIKYSSTFQLFNDERRYIKSTFLYNGYPSSFIDKTFRKFFSGYVTSQSFRPFFDNEAQFIQMRNGLSGQPSRKQSQVEMRIATLTNDNDHLVEDLDKKEEFIIQKNKNPNKLQNILIIHYTHEKNETDSWEQ
;
A
#
# COMPACT_ATOMS: atom_id res chain seq x y z
N MET A 1 10.56 -5.93 32.60
CA MET A 1 11.26 -4.68 32.17
C MET A 1 11.03 -4.33 30.70
N ILE A 2 11.32 -5.23 29.73
CA ILE A 2 11.06 -4.97 28.30
C ILE A 2 9.58 -4.65 28.05
N GLU A 3 8.66 -5.41 28.63
CA GLU A 3 7.21 -5.17 28.52
C GLU A 3 6.78 -3.78 29.02
N VAL A 4 7.33 -3.32 30.14
CA VAL A 4 7.09 -1.97 30.67
C VAL A 4 7.63 -0.91 29.71
N ARG A 5 8.79 -1.16 29.08
CA ARG A 5 9.36 -0.29 28.04
C ARG A 5 8.49 -0.27 26.78
N ASN A 6 7.90 -1.40 26.40
CA ASN A 6 6.99 -1.52 25.26
C ASN A 6 5.70 -0.73 25.51
N LYS A 7 5.13 -0.85 26.71
CA LYS A 7 3.97 -0.05 27.14
C LYS A 7 4.33 1.44 27.11
N ARG A 8 5.50 1.81 27.63
CA ARG A 8 6.03 3.19 27.59
C ARG A 8 6.23 3.69 26.16
N TYR A 9 6.74 2.87 25.23
CA TYR A 9 6.88 3.24 23.82
C TYR A 9 5.51 3.54 23.21
N LYS A 10 4.52 2.64 23.38
CA LYS A 10 3.13 2.86 22.93
C LYS A 10 2.55 4.16 23.52
N THR A 11 2.74 4.39 24.83
CA THR A 11 2.29 5.62 25.51
C THR A 11 3.00 6.88 24.99
N ILE A 12 4.31 6.83 24.73
CA ILE A 12 5.06 7.97 24.16
C ILE A 12 4.57 8.28 22.76
N GLN A 13 4.31 7.28 21.93
CA GLN A 13 3.77 7.49 20.58
C GLN A 13 2.37 8.11 20.62
N GLU A 14 1.52 7.63 21.52
CA GLU A 14 0.19 8.22 21.72
C GLU A 14 0.29 9.65 22.28
N ALA A 15 1.20 9.91 23.22
CA ALA A 15 1.44 11.25 23.74
C ALA A 15 1.99 12.21 22.67
N LYS A 16 2.89 11.74 21.79
CA LYS A 16 3.36 12.51 20.62
C LYS A 16 2.19 12.89 19.71
N ARG A 17 1.25 11.96 19.49
CA ARG A 17 0.02 12.17 18.70
C ARG A 17 -0.94 13.17 19.36
N ILE A 18 -1.18 13.04 20.67
CA ILE A 18 -2.06 13.95 21.42
C ILE A 18 -1.43 15.35 21.45
N CYS A 19 -0.14 15.45 21.78
CA CYS A 19 0.61 16.71 21.79
C CYS A 19 0.55 17.39 20.42
N LEU A 20 0.70 16.62 19.34
CA LEU A 20 0.50 17.10 17.99
C LEU A 20 -0.89 17.71 17.79
N ASN A 21 -1.95 16.97 18.14
CA ASN A 21 -3.33 17.46 18.01
C ASN A 21 -3.57 18.74 18.82
N VAL A 22 -3.03 18.84 20.04
CA VAL A 22 -3.17 20.02 20.91
C VAL A 22 -2.45 21.24 20.36
N PHE A 23 -1.18 21.10 19.92
CA PHE A 23 -0.44 22.20 19.29
C PHE A 23 -1.14 22.70 18.02
N LEU A 24 -1.79 21.80 17.27
CA LEU A 24 -2.54 22.15 16.08
C LEU A 24 -3.84 22.89 16.40
N ASN A 25 -4.61 22.42 17.40
CA ASN A 25 -5.81 23.11 17.85
C ASN A 25 -5.49 24.53 18.32
N SER A 26 -4.40 24.71 19.08
CA SER A 26 -3.95 26.03 19.52
C SER A 26 -3.56 26.93 18.35
N TYR A 27 -2.86 26.40 17.34
CA TYR A 27 -2.47 27.17 16.15
C TYR A 27 -3.69 27.55 15.28
N GLU A 28 -4.69 26.67 15.22
CA GLU A 28 -5.91 26.92 14.48
C GLU A 28 -6.80 27.94 15.16
N VAL A 29 -6.94 27.89 16.48
CA VAL A 29 -7.61 28.95 17.26
C VAL A 29 -6.95 30.30 16.97
N GLN A 30 -5.61 30.36 16.95
CA GLN A 30 -4.90 31.59 16.60
C GLN A 30 -5.15 32.04 15.16
N LEU A 31 -5.21 31.12 14.19
CA LEU A 31 -5.53 31.47 12.80
C LEU A 31 -6.98 31.95 12.66
N GLN A 32 -7.93 31.29 13.33
CA GLN A 32 -9.34 31.69 13.36
C GLN A 32 -9.53 33.06 14.02
N GLU A 33 -8.83 33.33 15.12
CA GLU A 33 -8.79 34.66 15.75
C GLU A 33 -8.26 35.72 14.78
N TYR A 34 -7.20 35.42 14.02
CA TYR A 34 -6.68 36.34 13.00
C TYR A 34 -7.63 36.53 11.82
N ASP A 35 -8.31 35.48 11.38
CA ASP A 35 -9.29 35.55 10.29
C ASP A 35 -10.53 36.35 10.72
N GLN A 36 -10.98 36.18 11.97
CA GLN A 36 -12.07 36.97 12.55
C GLN A 36 -11.67 38.45 12.72
N GLN A 37 -10.43 38.73 13.12
CA GLN A 37 -9.89 40.10 13.10
C GLN A 37 -9.91 40.70 11.69
N TYR A 38 -9.56 39.92 10.67
CA TYR A 38 -9.60 40.35 9.27
C TYR A 38 -11.03 40.65 8.79
N GLU A 39 -12.01 39.79 9.09
CA GLU A 39 -13.41 40.03 8.76
C GLU A 39 -13.93 41.32 9.42
N ASN A 40 -13.58 41.54 10.69
CA ASN A 40 -13.96 42.75 11.40
C ASN A 40 -13.34 44.02 10.80
N GLU A 41 -12.05 44.01 10.46
CA GLU A 41 -11.39 45.14 9.78
C GLU A 41 -11.99 45.41 8.39
N PHE A 42 -12.35 44.34 7.67
CA PHE A 42 -13.01 44.45 6.37
C PHE A 42 -14.39 45.09 6.48
N LEU A 43 -15.22 44.64 7.43
CA LEU A 43 -16.55 45.21 7.70
C LEU A 43 -16.47 46.67 8.16
N GLN A 44 -15.46 47.03 8.95
CA GLN A 44 -15.23 48.43 9.33
C GLN A 44 -14.88 49.31 8.12
N LEU A 45 -13.99 48.85 7.25
CA LEU A 45 -13.66 49.55 6.01
C LEU A 45 -14.88 49.69 5.08
N GLU A 46 -15.70 48.65 4.96
CA GLU A 46 -16.95 48.66 4.18
C GLU A 46 -17.95 49.68 4.76
N SER A 47 -18.15 49.70 6.08
CA SER A 47 -19.03 50.65 6.76
C SER A 47 -18.58 52.11 6.63
N HIS A 48 -17.27 52.36 6.72
CA HIS A 48 -16.71 53.70 6.57
C HIS A 48 -16.85 54.23 5.14
N LEU A 49 -16.85 53.35 4.15
CA LEU A 49 -17.11 53.70 2.76
C LEU A 49 -18.59 53.98 2.50
N LEU A 50 -19.50 53.16 3.04
CA LEU A 50 -20.95 53.36 2.92
C LEU A 50 -21.40 54.71 3.50
N ASN A 51 -20.77 55.17 4.57
CA ASN A 51 -21.09 56.45 5.22
C ASN A 51 -20.49 57.69 4.52
N ASN A 52 -19.49 57.52 3.64
CA ASN A 52 -18.76 58.63 3.02
C ASN A 52 -19.05 58.82 1.52
N ILE A 53 -19.88 57.98 0.91
CA ILE A 53 -20.23 58.09 -0.51
C ILE A 53 -21.54 58.88 -0.66
N ASN A 54 -21.40 60.19 -0.87
CA ASN A 54 -22.45 61.00 -1.49
C ASN A 54 -22.15 61.12 -3.00
N ILE A 55 -23.19 60.94 -3.81
CA ILE A 55 -23.15 60.51 -5.21
C ILE A 55 -22.62 61.59 -6.17
N ASN A 56 -21.61 61.28 -7.00
CA ASN A 56 -21.63 61.49 -8.46
C ASN A 56 -20.38 60.96 -9.21
N GLY A 57 -20.62 60.26 -10.31
CA GLY A 57 -19.69 60.14 -11.45
C GLY A 57 -18.73 58.94 -11.46
N SER A 58 -18.90 58.08 -12.46
CA SER A 58 -18.04 56.96 -12.95
C SER A 58 -16.53 56.98 -12.60
N CYS A 59 -15.90 58.16 -12.57
CA CYS A 59 -14.48 58.34 -12.22
C CYS A 59 -14.17 58.00 -10.75
N VAL A 60 -15.07 58.36 -9.83
CA VAL A 60 -14.91 58.09 -8.39
C VAL A 60 -15.04 56.59 -8.09
N TYR A 61 -15.91 55.88 -8.82
CA TYR A 61 -16.07 54.43 -8.66
C TYR A 61 -14.79 53.67 -9.05
N GLN A 62 -14.13 54.05 -10.15
CA GLN A 62 -12.85 53.46 -10.54
C GLN A 62 -11.73 53.79 -9.55
N GLN A 63 -11.69 55.01 -9.01
CA GLN A 63 -10.70 55.40 -7.99
C GLN A 63 -10.94 54.68 -6.66
N ILE A 64 -12.18 54.53 -6.22
CA ILE A 64 -12.57 53.72 -5.05
C ILE A 64 -12.20 52.26 -5.29
N GLN A 65 -12.47 51.70 -6.47
CA GLN A 65 -12.16 50.30 -6.78
C GLN A 65 -10.65 50.05 -6.85
N GLN A 66 -9.87 51.01 -7.36
CA GLN A 66 -8.40 50.96 -7.33
C GLN A 66 -7.86 51.09 -5.90
N HIS A 67 -8.43 51.97 -5.08
CA HIS A 67 -8.07 52.14 -3.68
C HIS A 67 -8.43 50.87 -2.87
N MET A 68 -9.61 50.29 -3.09
CA MET A 68 -10.07 49.02 -2.53
C MET A 68 -9.12 47.88 -2.88
N ASN A 69 -8.77 47.74 -4.16
CA ASN A 69 -7.82 46.73 -4.62
C ASN A 69 -6.44 46.96 -4.00
N TYR A 70 -5.98 48.21 -3.89
CA TYR A 70 -4.70 48.54 -3.28
C TYR A 70 -4.67 48.21 -1.79
N GLN A 71 -5.65 48.67 -1.00
CA GLN A 71 -5.70 48.40 0.44
C GLN A 71 -5.89 46.91 0.72
N THR A 72 -6.78 46.24 -0.02
CA THR A 72 -6.96 44.79 0.06
C THR A 72 -5.65 44.04 -0.24
N ASN A 73 -4.91 44.45 -1.27
CA ASN A 73 -3.63 43.82 -1.62
C ASN A 73 -2.52 44.14 -0.62
N LYS A 74 -2.50 45.35 -0.05
CA LYS A 74 -1.55 45.76 1.00
C LYS A 74 -1.79 44.95 2.29
N LEU A 75 -3.05 44.82 2.71
CA LEU A 75 -3.43 44.04 3.89
C LEU A 75 -3.13 42.54 3.67
N LYS A 76 -3.48 41.98 2.51
CA LYS A 76 -3.10 40.60 2.12
C LYS A 76 -1.60 40.37 2.18
N ARG A 77 -0.78 41.34 1.75
CA ARG A 77 0.69 41.26 1.85
C ARG A 77 1.17 41.27 3.30
N GLN A 78 0.63 42.15 4.14
CA GLN A 78 0.98 42.23 5.57
C GLN A 78 0.63 40.92 6.30
N VAL A 79 -0.56 40.38 6.08
CA VAL A 79 -0.99 39.07 6.61
C VAL A 79 -0.08 37.95 6.10
N SER A 80 0.19 37.90 4.80
CA SER A 80 1.07 36.88 4.23
C SER A 80 2.50 36.95 4.78
N MET A 81 3.02 38.14 5.09
CA MET A 81 4.33 38.32 5.72
C MET A 81 4.31 37.88 7.20
N LYS A 82 3.25 38.19 7.95
CA LYS A 82 3.11 37.81 9.36
C LYS A 82 2.93 36.29 9.52
N ILE A 83 2.14 35.66 8.66
CA ILE A 83 2.03 34.19 8.55
C ILE A 83 3.39 33.58 8.19
N ARG A 84 4.13 34.16 7.25
CA ARG A 84 5.47 33.69 6.87
C ARG A 84 6.48 33.83 8.01
N SER A 85 6.38 34.89 8.81
CA SER A 85 7.19 35.13 10.01
C SER A 85 6.89 34.09 11.10
N LEU A 86 5.61 33.87 11.44
CA LEU A 86 5.19 32.84 12.40
C LEU A 86 5.61 31.43 11.96
N ARG A 87 5.45 31.10 10.67
CA ARG A 87 5.98 29.86 10.07
C ARG A 87 7.51 29.77 10.20
N GLY A 88 8.22 30.88 10.00
CA GLY A 88 9.67 30.99 10.16
C GLY A 88 10.12 30.75 11.60
N ILE A 89 9.44 31.34 12.59
CA ILE A 89 9.65 31.15 14.02
C ILE A 89 9.43 29.68 14.39
N LEU A 90 8.37 29.06 13.86
CA LEU A 90 8.05 27.65 14.11
C LEU A 90 9.12 26.73 13.53
N ILE A 91 9.60 26.97 12.31
CA ILE A 91 10.74 26.24 11.72
C ILE A 91 12.02 26.46 12.53
N LYS A 92 12.25 27.67 13.05
CA LYS A 92 13.41 28.00 13.90
C LYS A 92 13.34 27.29 15.25
N ASN A 93 12.18 27.27 15.89
CA ASN A 93 11.93 26.56 17.15
C ASN A 93 12.04 25.05 16.96
N ARG A 94 11.59 24.53 15.81
CA ARG A 94 11.77 23.13 15.40
C ARG A 94 13.26 22.78 15.16
N ARG A 95 14.03 23.67 14.55
CA ARG A 95 15.50 23.52 14.41
C ARG A 95 16.21 23.57 15.76
N ARG A 96 15.83 24.49 16.65
CA ARG A 96 16.35 24.58 18.04
C ARG A 96 15.97 23.39 18.92
N SER A 97 14.84 22.73 18.67
CA SER A 97 14.45 21.49 19.38
C SER A 97 15.35 20.28 19.05
N SER A 98 16.13 20.34 17.97
CA SER A 98 17.12 19.31 17.64
C SER A 98 18.41 19.40 18.47
N SER A 99 18.68 20.55 19.10
CA SER A 99 19.91 20.84 19.85
C SER A 99 19.77 20.73 21.38
N ALA A 100 18.55 20.65 21.93
CA ALA A 100 18.34 20.58 23.38
C ALA A 100 18.12 19.14 23.88
N LYS A 101 18.67 18.80 25.05
CA LYS A 101 18.65 17.45 25.66
C LYS A 101 17.28 17.00 26.20
N ASN A 102 16.23 17.84 26.16
CA ASN A 102 14.93 17.57 26.80
C ASN A 102 13.71 17.64 25.87
N THR A 103 13.87 17.57 24.56
CA THR A 103 12.74 17.59 23.60
C THR A 103 12.48 16.21 23.02
N ILE A 104 11.23 15.74 23.16
CA ILE A 104 10.70 14.52 22.54
C ILE A 104 10.94 14.60 21.03
N GLY A 105 11.86 13.79 20.51
CA GLY A 105 12.18 13.72 19.08
C GLY A 105 10.97 13.22 18.27
N VAL A 106 10.68 13.87 17.15
CA VAL A 106 9.45 13.66 16.35
C VAL A 106 9.65 12.68 15.17
N TRP A 107 10.76 11.95 15.17
CA TRP A 107 11.02 10.91 14.16
C TRP A 107 10.47 9.57 14.63
N PRO A 108 10.15 8.67 13.69
CA PRO A 108 9.97 7.28 13.97
C PRO A 108 11.08 6.69 14.83
N GLU A 109 10.78 6.31 16.06
CA GLU A 109 11.79 5.65 16.87
C GLU A 109 11.80 4.16 16.50
N PRO A 110 12.96 3.59 16.11
CA PRO A 110 13.09 2.17 15.93
C PRO A 110 12.58 1.44 17.17
N TYR A 111 11.86 0.35 16.94
CA TYR A 111 11.40 -0.50 18.01
C TYR A 111 12.58 -1.25 18.61
N LEU A 112 12.91 -0.97 19.87
CA LEU A 112 14.03 -1.60 20.56
C LEU A 112 13.54 -2.71 21.49
N ASP A 113 13.74 -3.95 21.06
CA ASP A 113 13.48 -5.17 21.83
C ASP A 113 14.74 -5.61 22.60
N LEU A 114 15.38 -4.65 23.27
CA LEU A 114 16.60 -4.84 24.06
C LEU A 114 16.48 -4.12 25.42
N LEU A 115 17.20 -4.63 26.42
CA LEU A 115 17.32 -3.96 27.71
C LEU A 115 18.03 -2.61 27.59
N THR A 116 19.07 -2.52 26.76
CA THR A 116 19.86 -1.30 26.55
C THR A 116 20.05 -1.00 25.06
N ASN A 117 20.13 0.29 24.73
CA ASN A 117 20.43 0.73 23.37
C ASN A 117 21.95 0.67 23.14
N VAL A 118 22.40 -0.16 22.20
CA VAL A 118 23.82 -0.28 21.85
C VAL A 118 24.31 0.80 20.87
N PHE A 119 23.37 1.51 20.22
CA PHE A 119 23.68 2.56 19.25
C PHE A 119 23.90 3.89 19.95
N ASN A 120 24.89 4.65 19.47
CA ASN A 120 25.08 6.01 19.95
C ASN A 120 23.98 6.93 19.39
N ARG A 121 23.90 8.16 19.89
CA ARG A 121 22.87 9.13 19.49
C ARG A 121 22.81 9.37 17.98
N TYR A 122 23.94 9.40 17.29
CA TYR A 122 24.00 9.69 15.85
C TYR A 122 23.55 8.52 14.98
N GLU A 123 23.90 7.30 15.39
CA GLU A 123 23.45 6.06 14.75
C GLU A 123 21.96 5.84 14.99
N TRP A 124 21.50 6.05 16.22
CA TRP A 124 20.09 5.93 16.59
C TRP A 124 19.22 6.89 15.76
N ASN A 125 19.61 8.16 15.69
CA ASN A 125 18.92 9.14 14.85
C ASN A 125 18.92 8.77 13.37
N TYR A 126 19.94 8.04 12.90
CA TYR A 126 20.01 7.59 11.51
C TYR A 126 19.05 6.43 11.24
N LEU A 127 18.94 5.48 12.18
CA LEU A 127 17.94 4.40 12.12
C LEU A 127 16.52 4.95 12.23
N SER A 128 16.30 6.05 12.96
CA SER A 128 15.01 6.73 13.07
C SER A 128 14.44 7.31 11.77
N PHE A 129 15.23 7.37 10.69
CA PHE A 129 14.69 7.76 9.38
C PHE A 129 13.83 6.67 8.73
N GLY A 130 13.90 5.45 9.24
CA GLY A 130 13.17 4.29 8.72
C GLY A 130 13.82 3.67 7.47
N PRO A 131 13.34 2.48 7.07
CA PRO A 131 13.90 1.67 5.99
C PRO A 131 13.93 2.37 4.63
N SER A 132 12.97 3.24 4.33
CA SER A 132 12.89 3.92 3.03
C SER A 132 13.88 5.09 2.86
N CYS A 133 14.64 5.44 3.89
CA CYS A 133 15.45 6.66 3.94
C CYS A 133 16.93 6.45 4.26
N ILE A 134 17.36 5.23 4.56
CA ILE A 134 18.77 4.89 4.62
C ILE A 134 19.27 4.78 3.17
N ARG A 135 19.44 5.93 2.52
CA ARG A 135 20.23 5.99 1.30
C ARG A 135 21.67 6.23 1.70
N ILE A 136 22.51 5.25 1.44
CA ILE A 136 23.92 5.53 1.21
C ILE A 136 23.96 6.14 -0.18
N ASN A 137 24.44 7.37 -0.32
CA ASN A 137 24.80 7.89 -1.64
C ASN A 137 26.00 7.09 -2.15
N GLN A 138 25.75 5.86 -2.60
CA GLN A 138 26.78 4.93 -3.06
C GLN A 138 27.44 5.49 -4.31
N SER A 139 26.69 6.18 -5.18
CA SER A 139 27.20 6.90 -6.35
C SER A 139 28.39 7.82 -6.02
N ALA A 140 28.42 8.43 -4.83
CA ALA A 140 29.51 9.30 -4.40
C ALA A 140 30.80 8.58 -3.99
N ILE A 141 30.73 7.29 -3.67
CA ILE A 141 31.84 6.51 -3.07
C ILE A 141 32.11 5.21 -3.85
N ARG A 142 31.27 4.89 -4.84
CA ARG A 142 31.33 3.64 -5.61
C ARG A 142 32.57 3.67 -6.50
N PRO A 143 33.46 2.66 -6.42
CA PRO A 143 34.61 2.55 -7.33
C PRO A 143 34.16 2.58 -8.79
N ARG A 144 34.99 3.18 -9.66
CA ARG A 144 34.69 3.34 -11.09
C ARG A 144 34.22 2.05 -11.76
N HIS A 145 34.91 0.94 -11.51
CA HIS A 145 34.53 -0.39 -12.03
C HIS A 145 33.09 -0.80 -11.65
N GLN A 146 32.65 -0.52 -10.43
CA GLN A 146 31.28 -0.84 -10.00
C GLN A 146 30.24 0.11 -10.63
N GLN A 147 30.63 1.34 -10.95
CA GLN A 147 29.78 2.27 -11.70
C GLN A 147 29.62 1.77 -13.14
N GLU A 148 30.69 1.31 -13.78
CA GLU A 148 30.68 0.74 -15.13
C GLU A 148 29.79 -0.51 -15.23
N ILE A 149 29.85 -1.43 -14.24
CA ILE A 149 28.91 -2.57 -14.16
C ILE A 149 27.46 -2.10 -14.05
N ALA A 150 27.19 -1.09 -13.22
CA ALA A 150 25.84 -0.58 -13.01
C ALA A 150 25.29 0.08 -14.29
N ILE A 151 26.11 0.86 -14.99
CA ILE A 151 25.78 1.44 -16.29
C ILE A 151 25.39 0.34 -17.27
N GLN A 152 26.15 -0.75 -17.35
CA GLN A 152 25.83 -1.88 -18.24
C GLN A 152 24.50 -2.56 -17.84
N LYS A 153 24.26 -2.78 -16.54
CA LYS A 153 23.02 -3.40 -16.04
C LYS A 153 21.80 -2.51 -16.32
N ASP A 154 21.90 -1.21 -16.04
CA ASP A 154 20.83 -0.24 -16.25
C ASP A 154 20.56 -0.04 -17.75
N HIS A 155 21.63 0.11 -18.55
CA HIS A 155 21.54 0.23 -20.00
C HIS A 155 20.78 -0.95 -20.60
N LYS A 156 21.21 -2.18 -20.28
CA LYS A 156 20.55 -3.40 -20.76
C LYS A 156 19.09 -3.47 -20.32
N SER A 157 18.82 -3.24 -19.03
CA SER A 157 17.47 -3.30 -18.47
C SER A 157 16.51 -2.31 -19.14
N ILE A 158 16.94 -1.06 -19.34
CA ILE A 158 16.12 -0.02 -19.97
C ILE A 158 15.96 -0.29 -21.46
N TYR A 159 17.05 -0.65 -22.16
CA TYR A 159 17.04 -0.97 -23.57
C TYR A 159 16.11 -2.14 -23.89
N ASP A 160 16.20 -3.24 -23.13
CA ASP A 160 15.37 -4.43 -23.32
C ASP A 160 13.89 -4.08 -23.10
N LYS A 161 13.54 -3.35 -22.04
CA LYS A 161 12.14 -2.98 -21.75
C LYS A 161 11.54 -2.08 -22.83
N VAL A 162 12.27 -1.06 -23.26
CA VAL A 162 11.80 -0.15 -24.31
C VAL A 162 11.71 -0.89 -25.63
N GLY A 163 12.70 -1.72 -25.94
CA GLY A 163 12.72 -2.57 -27.13
C GLY A 163 11.54 -3.53 -27.17
N HIS A 164 11.27 -4.26 -26.09
CA HIS A 164 10.11 -5.15 -25.97
C HIS A 164 8.80 -4.41 -26.12
N HIS A 165 8.61 -3.27 -25.43
CA HIS A 165 7.38 -2.48 -25.55
C HIS A 165 7.16 -1.96 -26.99
N LEU A 166 8.21 -1.47 -27.64
CA LEU A 166 8.13 -1.00 -29.02
C LEU A 166 7.90 -2.13 -30.03
N ASN A 167 8.45 -3.31 -29.77
CA ASN A 167 8.20 -4.49 -30.58
C ASN A 167 6.74 -4.97 -30.41
N GLU A 168 6.27 -5.12 -29.16
CA GLU A 168 4.95 -5.64 -28.83
C GLU A 168 3.80 -4.71 -29.29
N HIS A 169 3.94 -3.40 -29.11
CA HIS A 169 2.84 -2.46 -29.37
C HIS A 169 2.97 -1.69 -30.69
N TYR A 170 4.18 -1.59 -31.25
CA TYR A 170 4.48 -0.76 -32.41
C TYR A 170 5.25 -1.52 -33.51
N PHE A 171 5.49 -2.81 -33.34
CA PHE A 171 6.18 -3.70 -34.30
C PHE A 171 7.54 -3.19 -34.76
N VAL A 172 8.26 -2.47 -33.89
CA VAL A 172 9.62 -2.00 -34.18
C VAL A 172 10.60 -3.14 -33.90
N PRO A 173 11.34 -3.64 -34.91
CA PRO A 173 12.32 -4.70 -34.70
C PRO A 173 13.47 -4.25 -33.80
N MET A 174 13.99 -5.14 -32.96
CA MET A 174 15.15 -4.85 -32.09
C MET A 174 16.41 -4.40 -32.88
N THR A 175 16.48 -4.74 -34.16
CA THR A 175 17.55 -4.36 -35.09
C THR A 175 17.36 -2.98 -35.72
N ALA A 176 16.25 -2.29 -35.44
CA ALA A 176 15.95 -1.00 -36.03
C ALA A 176 17.00 0.07 -35.67
N THR A 177 17.38 0.89 -36.66
CA THR A 177 18.40 1.95 -36.50
C THR A 177 18.05 2.93 -35.39
N ILE A 178 16.77 3.21 -35.17
CA ILE A 178 16.26 4.08 -34.10
C ILE A 178 16.58 3.52 -32.70
N LEU A 179 16.48 2.20 -32.51
CA LEU A 179 16.84 1.54 -31.26
C LEU A 179 18.36 1.55 -31.04
N LYS A 180 19.14 1.42 -32.10
CA LYS A 180 20.61 1.56 -32.01
C LYS A 180 21.02 2.99 -31.62
N GLN A 181 20.37 4.00 -32.18
CA GLN A 181 20.58 5.41 -31.79
C GLN A 181 20.17 5.66 -30.34
N TYR A 182 19.00 5.16 -29.94
CA TYR A 182 18.52 5.22 -28.55
C TYR A 182 19.50 4.54 -27.59
N SER A 183 19.99 3.34 -27.90
CA SER A 183 20.98 2.62 -27.11
C SER A 183 22.24 3.45 -26.87
N ASN A 184 22.78 4.06 -27.93
CA ASN A 184 23.98 4.89 -27.83
C ASN A 184 23.75 6.15 -26.99
N GLN A 185 22.62 6.83 -27.19
CA GLN A 185 22.24 8.02 -26.44
C GLN A 185 22.01 7.70 -24.96
N LEU A 186 21.29 6.62 -24.67
CA LEU A 186 21.08 6.11 -23.32
C LEU A 186 22.41 5.81 -22.62
N LEU A 187 23.33 5.13 -23.31
CA LEU A 187 24.65 4.83 -22.76
C LEU A 187 25.44 6.11 -22.48
N HIS A 188 25.41 7.09 -23.38
CA HIS A 188 26.05 8.40 -23.16
C HIS A 188 25.44 9.12 -21.95
N ASP A 189 24.12 9.14 -21.81
CA ASP A 189 23.44 9.83 -20.70
C ASP A 189 23.67 9.13 -19.36
N LEU A 190 23.70 7.78 -19.34
CA LEU A 190 24.07 7.00 -18.16
C LEU A 190 25.52 7.28 -17.75
N ASN A 191 26.47 7.27 -18.70
CA ASN A 191 27.87 7.61 -18.42
C ASN A 191 27.98 9.04 -17.86
N ARG A 192 27.31 10.01 -18.48
CA ARG A 192 27.28 11.39 -17.99
C ARG A 192 26.70 11.47 -16.58
N SER A 193 25.61 10.76 -16.31
CA SER A 193 24.95 10.77 -15.00
C SER A 193 25.80 10.14 -13.90
N TYR A 194 26.42 8.99 -14.17
CA TYR A 194 27.22 8.27 -13.18
C TYR A 194 28.58 8.92 -12.92
N PHE A 195 29.20 9.51 -13.94
CA PHE A 195 30.52 10.15 -13.82
C PHE A 195 30.46 11.67 -13.60
N SER A 196 29.27 12.28 -13.54
CA SER A 196 29.14 13.69 -13.20
C SER A 196 29.71 13.94 -11.79
N PRO A 197 30.65 14.89 -11.62
CA PRO A 197 31.23 15.17 -10.32
C PRO A 197 30.15 15.67 -9.36
N LEU A 198 30.04 15.02 -8.21
CA LEU A 198 29.16 15.47 -7.13
C LEU A 198 29.75 16.68 -6.42
N THR A 199 28.89 17.50 -5.81
CA THR A 199 29.35 18.63 -5.01
C THR A 199 30.15 18.14 -3.79
N TYR A 200 31.10 18.94 -3.32
CA TYR A 200 31.89 18.62 -2.12
C TYR A 200 31.01 18.31 -0.89
N ASN A 201 29.87 19.00 -0.77
CA ASN A 201 28.91 18.79 0.31
C ASN A 201 28.27 17.39 0.22
N ASP A 202 27.88 16.95 -0.98
CA ASP A 202 27.26 15.64 -1.21
C ASP A 202 28.26 14.51 -0.98
N GLN A 203 29.51 14.67 -1.42
CA GLN A 203 30.59 13.72 -1.16
C GLN A 203 30.87 13.57 0.34
N THR A 204 30.97 14.70 1.05
CA THR A 204 31.17 14.71 2.51
C THR A 204 30.00 14.06 3.25
N LEU A 205 28.76 14.33 2.83
CA LEU A 205 27.57 13.74 3.41
C LEU A 205 27.54 12.23 3.18
N ALA A 206 27.84 11.77 1.97
CA ALA A 206 27.91 10.36 1.63
C ALA A 206 28.92 9.63 2.51
N LEU A 207 30.14 10.18 2.65
CA LEU A 207 31.20 9.56 3.47
C LEU A 207 30.79 9.46 4.94
N LYS A 208 30.12 10.50 5.48
CA LYS A 208 29.56 10.47 6.83
C LYS A 208 28.48 9.40 6.98
N GLN A 209 27.60 9.23 6.00
CA GLN A 209 26.57 8.19 6.00
C GLN A 209 27.18 6.79 5.92
N ALA A 210 28.15 6.56 5.02
CA ALA A 210 28.84 5.28 4.89
C ALA A 210 29.54 4.88 6.19
N LYS A 211 30.26 5.80 6.83
CA LYS A 211 30.90 5.55 8.14
C LYS A 211 29.87 5.16 9.22
N LYS A 212 28.69 5.80 9.23
CA LYS A 212 27.60 5.44 10.16
C LYS A 212 27.07 4.05 9.88
N VAL A 213 26.81 3.71 8.62
CA VAL A 213 26.31 2.37 8.25
C VAL A 213 27.31 1.29 8.64
N VAL A 214 28.60 1.48 8.35
CA VAL A 214 29.65 0.52 8.75
C VAL A 214 29.69 0.36 10.27
N SER A 215 29.57 1.45 11.03
CA SER A 215 29.52 1.40 12.50
C SER A 215 28.28 0.63 13.01
N ILE A 216 27.11 0.90 12.43
CA ILE A 216 25.85 0.18 12.73
C ILE A 216 25.99 -1.30 12.43
N GLN A 217 26.49 -1.67 11.24
CA GLN A 217 26.71 -3.07 10.84
C GLN A 217 27.68 -3.79 11.78
N ARG A 218 28.78 -3.14 12.18
CA ARG A 218 29.72 -3.70 13.16
C ARG A 218 29.04 -3.96 14.50
N LYS A 219 28.19 -3.06 14.98
CA LYS A 219 27.44 -3.24 16.23
C LYS A 219 26.39 -4.35 16.12
N ILE A 220 25.69 -4.43 15.00
CA ILE A 220 24.74 -5.51 14.71
C ILE A 220 25.46 -6.86 14.80
N LYS A 221 26.59 -7.02 14.10
CA LYS A 221 27.40 -8.25 14.13
C LYS A 221 27.97 -8.53 15.53
N LYS A 222 28.56 -7.52 16.19
CA LYS A 222 29.16 -7.66 17.54
C LYS A 222 28.15 -8.07 18.61
N HIS A 223 26.92 -7.58 18.52
CA HIS A 223 25.88 -7.79 19.52
C HIS A 223 24.84 -8.83 19.10
N HIS A 224 25.04 -9.54 17.98
CA HIS A 224 24.10 -10.54 17.45
C HIS A 224 22.66 -10.02 17.36
N LEU A 225 22.49 -8.90 16.65
CA LEU A 225 21.22 -8.21 16.53
C LEU A 225 20.53 -8.50 15.19
N VAL A 226 19.20 -8.51 15.21
CA VAL A 226 18.35 -8.53 14.02
C VAL A 226 17.80 -7.12 13.78
N LEU A 227 18.03 -6.60 12.57
CA LEU A 227 17.44 -5.35 12.09
C LEU A 227 16.49 -5.67 10.92
N CYS A 228 15.19 -5.50 11.11
CA CYS A 228 14.18 -5.77 10.08
C CYS A 228 13.04 -4.76 10.11
N VAL A 229 12.15 -4.80 9.11
CA VAL A 229 10.99 -3.90 9.04
C VAL A 229 9.83 -4.46 9.86
N THR A 230 9.17 -3.59 10.61
CA THR A 230 7.98 -3.92 11.41
C THR A 230 6.72 -4.13 10.57
N ASP A 231 5.84 -5.03 10.99
CA ASP A 231 4.51 -5.22 10.41
C ASP A 231 3.63 -4.00 10.76
N LYS A 232 3.25 -3.23 9.73
CA LYS A 232 2.36 -2.04 9.78
C LYS A 232 2.93 -0.76 10.41
N GLY A 233 4.17 -0.79 10.93
CA GLY A 233 4.80 0.37 11.59
C GLY A 233 5.70 1.22 10.66
N TYR A 234 6.07 0.71 9.49
CA TYR A 234 7.05 1.33 8.56
C TYR A 234 8.39 1.71 9.21
N ASN A 235 8.72 1.06 10.33
CA ASN A 235 9.91 1.33 11.14
C ASN A 235 10.78 0.10 11.29
N PHE A 236 12.01 0.31 11.76
CA PHE A 236 12.90 -0.78 12.11
C PHE A 236 12.53 -1.41 13.45
N TYR A 237 12.59 -2.73 13.49
CA TYR A 237 12.72 -3.54 14.68
C TYR A 237 14.19 -3.85 14.93
N ILE A 238 14.62 -3.78 16.19
CA ILE A 238 15.96 -4.12 16.65
C ILE A 238 15.82 -5.04 17.86
N GLY A 239 16.24 -6.30 17.73
CA GLY A 239 16.25 -7.29 18.81
C GLY A 239 17.47 -8.19 18.72
N THR A 240 17.65 -9.11 19.67
CA THR A 240 18.71 -10.13 19.55
C THR A 240 18.29 -11.26 18.61
N GLU A 241 19.25 -11.88 17.92
CA GLU A 241 19.03 -13.08 17.11
C GLU A 241 18.33 -14.18 17.91
N LYS A 242 18.78 -14.45 19.14
CA LYS A 242 18.22 -15.49 20.02
C LYS A 242 16.73 -15.27 20.33
N GLU A 243 16.33 -14.06 20.70
CA GLU A 243 14.92 -13.77 21.00
C GLU A 243 14.07 -13.74 19.73
N PHE A 244 14.64 -13.29 18.61
CA PHE A 244 13.95 -13.30 17.33
C PHE A 244 13.69 -14.74 16.84
N ASP A 245 14.69 -15.62 16.94
CA ASP A 245 14.57 -17.04 16.60
C ASP A 245 13.58 -17.75 17.52
N LYS A 246 13.55 -17.40 18.81
CA LYS A 246 12.53 -17.93 19.73
C LYS A 246 11.11 -17.58 19.26
N LYS A 247 10.89 -16.35 18.76
CA LYS A 247 9.57 -15.96 18.22
C LYS A 247 9.22 -16.73 16.95
N ALA A 248 10.19 -16.99 16.08
CA ALA A 248 10.01 -17.84 14.91
C ALA A 248 9.68 -19.29 15.30
N GLN A 249 10.39 -19.86 16.27
CA GLN A 249 10.12 -21.22 16.75
C GLN A 249 8.77 -21.35 17.45
N ASN A 250 8.36 -20.36 18.25
CA ASN A 250 7.03 -20.34 18.83
C ASN A 250 5.95 -20.39 17.74
N LEU A 251 6.10 -19.62 16.65
CA LEU A 251 5.18 -19.70 15.51
C LEU A 251 5.15 -21.10 14.88
N PHE A 252 6.31 -21.75 14.73
CA PHE A 252 6.39 -23.09 14.16
C PHE A 252 5.70 -24.12 15.05
N GLN A 253 5.89 -24.04 16.36
CA GLN A 253 5.26 -24.92 17.35
C GLN A 253 3.75 -24.67 17.47
N ASP A 254 3.32 -23.40 17.48
CA ASP A 254 1.91 -23.02 17.59
C ASP A 254 1.08 -23.49 16.39
N THR A 255 1.70 -23.58 15.21
CA THR A 255 1.01 -23.94 13.97
C THR A 255 1.19 -25.40 13.57
N ASN A 256 2.29 -26.05 13.98
CA ASN A 256 2.74 -27.35 13.47
C ASN A 256 2.72 -27.44 11.93
N ALA A 257 2.87 -26.29 11.26
CA ALA A 257 2.71 -26.19 9.81
C ALA A 257 3.98 -26.53 9.02
N PHE A 258 5.11 -26.67 9.70
CA PHE A 258 6.43 -26.79 9.10
C PHE A 258 7.18 -27.99 9.65
N ILE A 259 7.81 -28.76 8.75
CA ILE A 259 8.67 -29.90 9.10
C ILE A 259 10.08 -29.61 8.61
N GLU A 260 11.08 -29.79 9.48
CA GLU A 260 12.49 -29.69 9.11
C GLU A 260 12.91 -30.88 8.24
N LEU A 261 13.56 -30.60 7.11
CA LEU A 261 14.11 -31.60 6.21
C LEU A 261 15.61 -31.80 6.47
N LYS A 262 16.05 -33.06 6.40
CA LYS A 262 17.47 -33.42 6.58
C LYS A 262 18.32 -33.14 5.34
N GLU A 263 17.71 -33.22 4.16
CA GLU A 263 18.39 -33.10 2.88
C GLU A 263 17.75 -31.99 2.05
N ASN A 264 18.50 -31.43 1.11
CA ASN A 264 18.00 -30.41 0.19
C ASN A 264 17.22 -31.06 -0.97
N PRO A 265 15.88 -30.90 -1.03
CA PRO A 265 15.07 -31.54 -2.07
C PRO A 265 14.98 -30.72 -3.37
N PHE A 266 15.74 -29.62 -3.51
CA PHE A 266 15.55 -28.63 -4.58
C PHE A 266 15.50 -29.24 -5.99
N ASN A 267 16.48 -30.08 -6.33
CA ASN A 267 16.52 -30.73 -7.66
C ASN A 267 15.31 -31.65 -7.87
N LYS A 268 14.94 -32.42 -6.83
CA LYS A 268 13.78 -33.31 -6.87
C LYS A 268 12.48 -32.52 -7.09
N ILE A 269 12.30 -31.40 -6.39
CA ILE A 269 11.15 -30.51 -6.56
C ILE A 269 11.08 -29.99 -7.99
N GLN A 270 12.21 -29.49 -8.51
CA GLN A 270 12.29 -28.95 -9.86
C GLN A 270 11.95 -30.02 -10.90
N ASP A 271 12.46 -31.24 -10.75
CA ASP A 271 12.17 -32.36 -11.64
C ASP A 271 10.71 -32.81 -11.52
N ASN A 272 10.13 -32.84 -10.32
CA ASN A 272 8.71 -33.14 -10.11
C ASN A 272 7.79 -32.15 -10.86
N VAL A 273 8.10 -30.85 -10.78
CA VAL A 273 7.35 -29.79 -11.50
C VAL A 273 7.43 -30.00 -13.00
N ILE A 274 8.63 -30.18 -13.53
CA ILE A 274 8.86 -30.34 -14.98
C ILE A 274 8.21 -31.63 -15.48
N HIS A 275 8.35 -32.73 -14.73
CA HIS A 275 7.73 -34.00 -15.05
C HIS A 275 6.20 -33.89 -15.08
N LEU A 276 5.58 -33.24 -14.09
CA LEU A 276 4.13 -33.03 -14.07
C LEU A 276 3.68 -32.26 -15.32
N LEU A 277 4.32 -31.13 -15.61
CA LEU A 277 3.98 -30.26 -16.74
C LEU A 277 4.11 -30.99 -18.09
N ASN A 278 5.20 -31.75 -18.27
CA ASN A 278 5.39 -32.57 -19.48
C ASN A 278 4.35 -33.69 -19.59
N LYS A 279 4.03 -34.36 -18.48
CA LYS A 279 3.03 -35.44 -18.42
C LYS A 279 1.63 -34.95 -18.78
N ILE A 280 1.18 -33.83 -18.22
CA ILE A 280 -0.16 -33.29 -18.52
C ILE A 280 -0.23 -32.71 -19.94
N ARG A 281 0.87 -32.16 -20.46
CA ARG A 281 0.96 -31.76 -21.88
C ARG A 281 0.90 -32.95 -22.82
N ALA A 282 1.66 -34.03 -22.57
CA ALA A 282 1.64 -35.23 -23.41
C ALA A 282 0.24 -35.87 -23.49
N LYS A 283 -0.61 -35.65 -22.47
CA LYS A 283 -2.03 -36.06 -22.46
C LYS A 283 -2.99 -35.04 -23.09
N ASN A 284 -2.48 -33.95 -23.66
CA ASN A 284 -3.27 -32.84 -24.21
C ASN A 284 -4.26 -32.22 -23.20
N PHE A 285 -3.92 -32.23 -21.90
CA PHE A 285 -4.73 -31.56 -20.87
C PHE A 285 -4.44 -30.06 -20.75
N ILE A 286 -3.32 -29.61 -21.32
CA ILE A 286 -2.93 -28.20 -21.45
C ILE A 286 -2.29 -27.96 -22.81
N PHE A 287 -2.40 -26.73 -23.32
CA PHE A 287 -1.73 -26.28 -24.54
C PHE A 287 -0.23 -26.02 -24.31
N GLN A 288 0.52 -25.97 -25.41
CA GLN A 288 1.95 -25.69 -25.42
C GLN A 288 2.28 -24.36 -24.72
N TRP A 289 1.56 -23.30 -25.06
CA TRP A 289 1.78 -21.97 -24.49
C TRP A 289 1.49 -21.93 -22.97
N GLN A 290 0.45 -22.64 -22.51
CA GLN A 290 0.12 -22.74 -21.07
C GLN A 290 1.28 -23.41 -20.32
N CYS A 291 1.82 -24.48 -20.89
CA CYS A 291 2.94 -25.17 -20.31
C CYS A 291 4.22 -24.33 -20.32
N ASN A 292 4.52 -23.62 -21.41
CA ASN A 292 5.66 -22.71 -21.49
C ASN A 292 5.56 -21.60 -20.43
N LYS A 293 4.35 -21.07 -20.21
CA LYS A 293 4.07 -20.05 -19.19
C LYS A 293 4.28 -20.58 -17.76
N MET A 294 3.95 -21.85 -17.52
CA MET A 294 4.11 -22.51 -16.22
C MET A 294 5.50 -23.11 -15.98
N MET A 295 6.31 -23.30 -17.01
CA MET A 295 7.60 -23.99 -16.92
C MET A 295 8.60 -23.20 -16.07
N PRO A 296 9.26 -23.80 -15.08
CA PRO A 296 10.31 -23.13 -14.31
C PRO A 296 11.58 -22.93 -15.16
N ASN A 297 12.29 -21.83 -14.91
CA ASN A 297 13.61 -21.61 -15.49
C ASN A 297 14.68 -22.31 -14.64
N ARG A 298 15.23 -23.42 -15.14
CA ARG A 298 16.18 -24.25 -14.37
C ARG A 298 17.38 -23.49 -13.81
N ILE A 299 17.85 -22.47 -14.54
CA ILE A 299 19.04 -21.68 -14.19
C ILE A 299 18.73 -20.65 -13.09
N LYS A 300 17.51 -20.09 -13.11
CA LYS A 300 17.10 -19.02 -12.17
C LYS A 300 16.40 -19.54 -10.92
N CYS A 301 15.97 -20.80 -10.91
CA CYS A 301 15.26 -21.34 -9.76
C CYS A 301 16.14 -21.46 -8.52
N GLN A 302 15.54 -21.26 -7.36
CA GLN A 302 16.15 -21.48 -6.04
C GLN A 302 15.06 -21.85 -5.04
N LEU A 303 15.45 -22.39 -3.87
CA LEU A 303 14.51 -22.57 -2.77
C LEU A 303 13.94 -21.21 -2.33
N ALA A 304 12.69 -21.22 -1.88
CA ALA A 304 12.10 -20.04 -1.28
C ALA A 304 12.84 -19.67 0.02
N HIS A 305 12.79 -18.40 0.41
CA HIS A 305 13.39 -17.93 1.67
C HIS A 305 12.30 -17.40 2.59
N LEU A 306 12.21 -17.95 3.81
CA LEU A 306 11.30 -17.47 4.83
C LEU A 306 11.98 -16.37 5.66
N TYR A 307 11.29 -15.25 5.82
CA TYR A 307 11.68 -14.19 6.74
C TYR A 307 10.47 -13.70 7.52
N PHE A 308 10.71 -12.85 8.52
CA PHE A 308 9.69 -12.47 9.49
C PHE A 308 9.58 -10.97 9.65
N ASN A 309 8.34 -10.47 9.67
CA ASN A 309 8.04 -9.08 10.03
C ASN A 309 7.44 -9.03 11.45
N PRO A 310 8.09 -8.36 12.42
CA PRO A 310 7.58 -8.26 13.80
C PRO A 310 6.31 -7.43 13.92
N LYS A 311 5.27 -7.98 14.54
CA LYS A 311 4.00 -7.30 14.83
C LYS A 311 4.11 -6.49 16.12
N THR A 312 4.87 -5.39 16.09
CA THR A 312 5.13 -4.50 17.26
C THR A 312 3.88 -3.88 17.89
N HIS A 313 2.76 -3.90 17.15
CA HIS A 313 1.46 -3.44 17.62
C HIS A 313 0.68 -4.49 18.44
N LYS A 314 1.09 -5.78 18.41
CA LYS A 314 0.49 -6.86 19.21
C LYS A 314 1.36 -7.15 20.44
N ASP A 315 0.73 -7.63 21.51
CA ASP A 315 1.45 -8.03 22.72
C ASP A 315 2.27 -9.30 22.48
N GLY A 316 3.41 -9.44 23.15
CA GLY A 316 4.41 -10.49 22.86
C GLY A 316 5.20 -10.28 21.55
N ILE A 317 4.78 -9.34 20.69
CA ILE A 317 5.41 -9.02 19.39
C ILE A 317 5.57 -10.29 18.54
N PRO A 318 4.48 -11.01 18.22
CA PRO A 318 4.54 -12.17 17.34
C PRO A 318 5.08 -11.77 15.97
N VAL A 319 5.63 -12.73 15.24
CA VAL A 319 6.16 -12.52 13.89
C VAL A 319 5.13 -12.87 12.81
N ARG A 320 5.17 -12.17 11.67
CA ARG A 320 4.44 -12.56 10.45
C ARG A 320 5.42 -13.28 9.52
N PRO A 321 5.18 -14.55 9.16
CA PRO A 321 6.00 -15.25 8.17
C PRO A 321 5.76 -14.63 6.79
N ILE A 322 6.84 -14.40 6.03
CA ILE A 322 6.79 -14.02 4.63
C ILE A 322 7.74 -14.93 3.87
N GLU A 323 7.21 -15.65 2.90
CA GLU A 323 7.99 -16.54 2.04
C GLU A 323 8.28 -15.84 0.72
N ASN A 324 9.56 -15.60 0.43
CA ASN A 324 9.98 -15.12 -0.87
C ASN A 324 10.01 -16.29 -1.86
N THR A 325 8.95 -16.42 -2.64
CA THR A 325 8.77 -17.48 -3.63
C THR A 325 9.12 -17.04 -5.05
N ILE A 326 9.67 -15.85 -5.31
CA ILE A 326 9.81 -15.29 -6.68
C ILE A 326 10.54 -16.24 -7.65
N HIS A 327 11.47 -17.05 -7.14
CA HIS A 327 12.27 -17.98 -7.92
C HIS A 327 12.04 -19.46 -7.55
N ALA A 328 10.99 -19.78 -6.80
CA ALA A 328 10.67 -21.17 -6.48
C ALA A 328 10.23 -21.94 -7.75
N PRO A 329 10.45 -23.26 -7.83
CA PRO A 329 10.03 -24.06 -8.98
C PRO A 329 8.53 -24.02 -9.28
N THR A 330 7.69 -23.77 -8.27
CA THR A 330 6.22 -23.78 -8.37
C THR A 330 5.61 -22.41 -8.67
N THR A 331 6.40 -21.33 -8.72
CA THR A 331 5.92 -19.94 -8.80
C THR A 331 5.13 -19.64 -10.05
N ASN A 332 5.61 -20.13 -11.19
CA ASN A 332 4.95 -19.92 -12.47
C ASN A 332 3.60 -20.65 -12.53
N ILE A 333 3.50 -21.85 -11.94
CA ILE A 333 2.22 -22.56 -11.79
C ILE A 333 1.27 -21.78 -10.88
N SER A 334 1.77 -21.30 -9.74
CA SER A 334 0.97 -20.50 -8.80
C SER A 334 0.40 -19.24 -9.46
N ASN A 335 1.24 -18.47 -10.17
CA ASN A 335 0.81 -17.28 -10.90
C ASN A 335 -0.24 -17.60 -11.96
N TYR A 336 -0.05 -18.70 -12.69
CA TYR A 336 -0.99 -19.11 -13.73
C TYR A 336 -2.34 -19.57 -13.15
N LEU A 337 -2.35 -20.33 -12.06
CA LEU A 337 -3.56 -20.73 -11.37
C LEU A 337 -4.34 -19.52 -10.82
N ASP A 338 -3.64 -18.56 -10.20
CA ASP A 338 -4.26 -17.32 -9.75
C ASP A 338 -4.90 -16.55 -10.90
N GLU A 339 -4.18 -16.39 -12.01
CA GLU A 339 -4.65 -15.68 -13.21
C GLU A 339 -5.96 -16.26 -13.76
N ILE A 340 -6.10 -17.59 -13.81
CA ILE A 340 -7.26 -18.24 -14.43
C ILE A 340 -8.41 -18.49 -13.46
N ILE A 341 -8.17 -18.62 -12.15
CA ILE A 341 -9.20 -18.93 -11.14
C ILE A 341 -9.72 -17.67 -10.46
N ARG A 342 -8.86 -16.66 -10.23
CA ARG A 342 -9.24 -15.44 -9.52
C ARG A 342 -10.40 -14.68 -10.18
N PRO A 343 -10.48 -14.55 -11.51
CA PRO A 343 -11.64 -13.94 -12.16
C PRO A 343 -12.96 -14.61 -11.80
N THR A 344 -13.00 -15.95 -11.78
CA THR A 344 -14.20 -16.73 -11.40
C THR A 344 -14.57 -16.45 -9.94
N PHE A 345 -13.60 -16.48 -9.02
CA PHE A 345 -13.86 -16.11 -7.63
C PHE A 345 -14.43 -14.68 -7.51
N ASP A 346 -13.78 -13.72 -8.17
CA ASP A 346 -14.19 -12.31 -8.14
C ASP A 346 -15.59 -12.10 -8.74
N LYS A 347 -16.02 -12.93 -9.71
CA LYS A 347 -17.37 -12.89 -10.29
C LYS A 347 -18.41 -13.50 -9.36
N GLU A 348 -18.18 -14.71 -8.86
CA GLU A 348 -19.19 -15.48 -8.14
C GLU A 348 -19.35 -15.02 -6.68
N CYS A 349 -18.32 -14.40 -6.08
CA CYS A 349 -18.31 -13.99 -4.67
C CYS A 349 -18.51 -12.49 -4.43
N GLN A 350 -18.90 -11.70 -5.44
CA GLN A 350 -19.02 -10.23 -5.34
C GLN A 350 -19.86 -9.77 -4.14
N ASN A 351 -21.01 -10.40 -3.93
CA ASN A 351 -21.97 -10.00 -2.89
C ASN A 351 -21.46 -10.20 -1.45
N THR A 352 -20.40 -11.00 -1.27
CA THR A 352 -19.83 -11.28 0.04
C THR A 352 -18.42 -10.72 0.21
N THR A 353 -17.88 -10.07 -0.84
CA THR A 353 -16.50 -9.59 -0.88
C THR A 353 -16.46 -8.07 -0.78
N ILE A 354 -15.76 -7.57 0.22
CA ILE A 354 -15.44 -6.14 0.34
C ILE A 354 -14.15 -5.89 -0.46
N ILE A 355 -14.15 -4.89 -1.33
CA ILE A 355 -13.00 -4.52 -2.15
C ILE A 355 -12.09 -3.54 -1.41
N ASP A 356 -12.70 -2.55 -0.75
CA ASP A 356 -12.05 -1.53 0.06
C ASP A 356 -13.07 -0.81 0.97
N GLY A 357 -12.58 0.16 1.76
CA GLY A 357 -13.45 0.94 2.63
C GLY A 357 -14.53 1.75 1.90
N SER A 358 -14.31 2.16 0.65
CA SER A 358 -15.32 2.89 -0.13
C SER A 358 -16.48 1.97 -0.51
N SER A 359 -16.18 0.74 -0.96
CA SER A 359 -17.19 -0.27 -1.27
C SER A 359 -18.06 -0.63 -0.06
N LEU A 360 -17.45 -0.73 1.12
CA LEU A 360 -18.17 -0.96 2.38
C LEU A 360 -19.10 0.21 2.73
N ILE A 361 -18.60 1.45 2.65
CA ILE A 361 -19.42 2.65 2.93
C ILE A 361 -20.63 2.71 1.98
N GLN A 362 -20.44 2.42 0.69
CA GLN A 362 -21.54 2.37 -0.28
C GLN A 362 -22.58 1.30 0.08
N ALA A 363 -22.13 0.09 0.43
CA ALA A 363 -23.02 -0.99 0.84
C ALA A 363 -23.81 -0.65 2.11
N LEU A 364 -23.17 -0.01 3.11
CA LEU A 364 -23.85 0.43 4.32
C LEU A 364 -24.83 1.58 4.08
N HIS A 365 -24.55 2.48 3.14
CA HIS A 365 -25.53 3.48 2.71
C HIS A 365 -26.74 2.83 2.02
N GLN A 366 -26.54 1.77 1.23
CA GLN A 366 -27.65 1.02 0.64
C GLN A 366 -28.47 0.30 1.73
N TYR A 367 -27.80 -0.31 2.71
CA TYR A 367 -28.44 -0.92 3.87
C TYR A 367 -29.26 0.10 4.69
N MET A 368 -28.75 1.31 4.88
CA MET A 368 -29.47 2.42 5.51
C MET A 368 -30.69 2.86 4.69
N ARG A 369 -30.58 2.99 3.36
CA ARG A 369 -31.70 3.34 2.47
C ARG A 369 -32.85 2.32 2.51
N LYS A 370 -32.54 1.05 2.81
CA LYS A 370 -33.54 -0.02 3.00
C LYS A 370 -34.25 0.05 4.37
N GLY A 371 -33.93 1.03 5.23
CA GLY A 371 -34.52 1.16 6.57
C GLY A 371 -34.01 0.13 7.58
N LEU A 372 -32.91 -0.56 7.27
CA LEU A 372 -32.37 -1.64 8.11
C LEU A 372 -31.40 -1.11 9.18
N PHE A 373 -30.84 0.09 8.98
CA PHE A 373 -29.92 0.73 9.91
C PHE A 373 -30.69 1.47 11.02
N LYS A 374 -30.69 0.90 12.22
CA LYS A 374 -31.40 1.36 13.42
C LYS A 374 -30.43 1.99 14.43
N SER A 375 -30.96 2.74 15.39
CA SER A 375 -30.17 3.25 16.53
C SER A 375 -29.57 2.14 17.41
N THR A 376 -30.12 0.94 17.33
CA THR A 376 -29.64 -0.27 18.01
C THR A 376 -28.69 -1.11 17.17
N THR A 377 -28.47 -0.80 15.88
CA THR A 377 -27.58 -1.60 15.01
C THR A 377 -26.18 -1.63 15.61
N LEU A 378 -25.70 -2.85 15.83
CA LEU A 378 -24.34 -3.16 16.24
C LEU A 378 -23.52 -3.48 15.00
N PHE A 379 -22.25 -3.10 15.04
CA PHE A 379 -21.24 -3.58 14.12
C PHE A 379 -20.47 -4.72 14.77
N CYS A 380 -20.11 -5.69 13.95
CA CYS A 380 -19.22 -6.76 14.31
C CYS A 380 -18.08 -6.82 13.30
N THR A 381 -16.85 -6.81 13.82
CA THR A 381 -15.67 -7.09 13.02
C THR A 381 -14.95 -8.28 13.59
N PHE A 382 -14.44 -9.16 12.74
CA PHE A 382 -13.57 -10.24 13.21
C PHE A 382 -12.47 -10.61 12.23
N ASP A 383 -11.31 -10.95 12.78
CA ASP A 383 -10.11 -11.39 12.07
C ASP A 383 -10.00 -12.91 12.16
N ILE A 384 -9.59 -13.54 11.06
CA ILE A 384 -9.32 -14.98 11.02
C ILE A 384 -7.84 -15.21 11.31
N ARG A 385 -7.53 -15.81 12.45
CA ARG A 385 -6.14 -16.05 12.86
C ARG A 385 -5.43 -16.95 11.85
N ASN A 386 -4.29 -16.46 11.36
CA ASN A 386 -3.31 -17.26 10.61
C ASN A 386 -3.90 -18.01 9.39
N LEU A 387 -4.89 -17.41 8.72
CA LEU A 387 -5.66 -18.04 7.62
C LEU A 387 -4.78 -18.82 6.62
N TYR A 388 -3.72 -18.22 6.12
CA TYR A 388 -2.84 -18.84 5.11
C TYR A 388 -2.05 -20.04 5.62
N THR A 389 -1.52 -19.96 6.84
CA THR A 389 -0.68 -21.03 7.42
C THR A 389 -1.51 -22.17 8.03
N MET A 390 -2.79 -21.94 8.27
CA MET A 390 -3.69 -22.93 8.90
C MET A 390 -4.63 -23.63 7.91
N LEU A 391 -4.51 -23.32 6.61
CA LEU A 391 -5.36 -23.90 5.57
C LEU A 391 -5.09 -25.42 5.41
N PRO A 392 -6.06 -26.31 5.67
CA PRO A 392 -5.88 -27.74 5.45
C PRO A 392 -5.73 -28.03 3.94
N GLN A 393 -4.55 -28.51 3.51
CA GLN A 393 -4.19 -28.55 2.09
C GLN A 393 -5.15 -29.44 1.26
N GLU A 394 -5.40 -30.69 1.65
CA GLU A 394 -6.29 -31.59 0.91
C GLU A 394 -7.73 -31.11 0.87
N GLU A 395 -8.24 -30.62 2.00
CA GLU A 395 -9.60 -30.07 2.08
C GLU A 395 -9.75 -28.82 1.21
N ALA A 396 -8.76 -27.92 1.22
CA ALA A 396 -8.77 -26.74 0.37
C ALA A 396 -8.75 -27.10 -1.12
N LEU A 397 -7.99 -28.12 -1.52
CA LEU A 397 -8.00 -28.64 -2.89
C LEU A 397 -9.38 -29.23 -3.26
N ASN A 398 -10.03 -29.95 -2.35
CA ASN A 398 -11.38 -30.47 -2.58
C ASN A 398 -12.40 -29.32 -2.71
N ILE A 399 -12.33 -28.30 -1.84
CA ILE A 399 -13.22 -27.14 -1.88
C ILE A 399 -13.01 -26.30 -3.14
N LEU A 400 -11.78 -26.20 -3.64
CA LEU A 400 -11.50 -25.56 -4.94
C LEU A 400 -12.30 -26.22 -6.06
N ILE A 401 -12.27 -27.55 -6.11
CA ILE A 401 -12.99 -28.32 -7.14
C ILE A 401 -14.50 -28.26 -6.92
N GLU A 402 -14.97 -28.32 -5.68
CA GLU A 402 -16.38 -28.12 -5.34
C GLU A 402 -16.87 -26.75 -5.82
N PHE A 403 -16.11 -25.69 -5.54
CA PHE A 403 -16.41 -24.33 -5.95
C PHE A 403 -16.57 -24.23 -7.47
N LEU A 404 -15.58 -24.71 -8.23
CA LEU A 404 -15.63 -24.69 -9.69
C LEU A 404 -16.82 -25.49 -10.24
N ASN A 405 -17.09 -26.68 -9.71
CA ASN A 405 -18.22 -27.52 -10.12
C ASN A 405 -19.59 -26.87 -9.84
N ILE A 406 -19.78 -26.30 -8.65
CA ILE A 406 -21.06 -25.66 -8.27
C ILE A 406 -21.38 -24.47 -9.17
N HIS A 407 -20.35 -23.76 -9.65
CA HIS A 407 -20.50 -22.64 -10.58
C HIS A 407 -20.46 -23.06 -12.06
N GLY A 408 -20.60 -24.37 -12.35
CA GLY A 408 -20.82 -24.90 -13.69
C GLY A 408 -19.56 -25.15 -14.52
N TYR A 409 -18.37 -25.07 -13.93
CA TYR A 409 -17.12 -25.32 -14.65
C TYR A 409 -16.80 -26.82 -14.68
N THR A 410 -16.56 -27.37 -15.86
CA THR A 410 -15.93 -28.69 -16.05
C THR A 410 -14.47 -28.57 -16.49
N LYS A 411 -14.12 -27.41 -17.06
CA LYS A 411 -12.78 -26.98 -17.45
C LYS A 411 -12.62 -25.49 -17.16
N VAL A 412 -11.40 -25.05 -16.92
CA VAL A 412 -11.04 -23.62 -16.80
C VAL A 412 -9.95 -23.34 -17.82
N LYS A 413 -10.20 -22.43 -18.79
CA LYS A 413 -9.28 -22.15 -19.90
C LYS A 413 -8.82 -23.41 -20.64
N GLY A 414 -9.75 -24.32 -20.91
CA GLY A 414 -9.48 -25.63 -21.54
C GLY A 414 -8.87 -26.69 -20.62
N ILE A 415 -8.49 -26.35 -19.38
CA ILE A 415 -7.84 -27.28 -18.44
C ILE A 415 -8.90 -28.03 -17.62
N PRO A 416 -8.92 -29.38 -17.63
CA PRO A 416 -9.82 -30.18 -16.79
C PRO A 416 -9.63 -29.91 -15.29
N LEU A 417 -10.71 -29.97 -14.52
CA LEU A 417 -10.65 -29.73 -13.06
C LEU A 417 -9.64 -30.65 -12.34
N GLU A 418 -9.56 -31.93 -12.71
CA GLU A 418 -8.55 -32.83 -12.13
C GLU A 418 -7.11 -32.37 -12.40
N THR A 419 -6.87 -31.74 -13.55
CA THR A 419 -5.55 -31.16 -13.86
C THR A 419 -5.31 -29.88 -13.05
N ILE A 420 -6.34 -29.05 -12.86
CA ILE A 420 -6.27 -27.90 -11.94
C ILE A 420 -5.94 -28.35 -10.52
N ARG A 421 -6.58 -29.42 -10.03
CA ARG A 421 -6.28 -30.01 -8.72
C ARG A 421 -4.83 -30.48 -8.62
N LEU A 422 -4.30 -31.16 -9.65
CA LEU A 422 -2.90 -31.61 -9.68
C LEU A 422 -1.91 -30.43 -9.64
N LEU A 423 -2.15 -29.40 -10.44
CA LEU A 423 -1.35 -28.17 -10.46
C LEU A 423 -1.41 -27.43 -9.11
N ALA A 424 -2.60 -27.31 -8.52
CA ALA A 424 -2.77 -26.72 -7.20
C ALA A 424 -2.08 -27.55 -6.11
N SER A 425 -2.15 -28.88 -6.20
CA SER A 425 -1.51 -29.80 -5.26
C SER A 425 0.00 -29.67 -5.28
N ILE A 426 0.64 -29.54 -6.45
CA ILE A 426 2.11 -29.42 -6.51
C ILE A 426 2.57 -28.08 -5.91
N VAL A 427 1.80 -27.00 -6.10
CA VAL A 427 2.10 -25.67 -5.52
C VAL A 427 2.09 -25.72 -3.99
N LEU A 428 1.16 -26.46 -3.37
CA LEU A 428 1.07 -26.57 -1.92
C LEU A 428 2.08 -27.58 -1.34
N LYS A 429 2.19 -28.77 -1.94
CA LYS A 429 2.97 -29.88 -1.37
C LYS A 429 4.46 -29.76 -1.58
N GLU A 430 4.89 -29.16 -2.69
CA GLU A 430 6.32 -28.94 -2.99
C GLU A 430 6.81 -27.56 -2.49
N ASN A 431 6.10 -26.97 -1.52
CA ASN A 431 6.53 -25.72 -0.91
C ASN A 431 7.63 -25.99 0.14
N VAL A 432 8.87 -25.72 -0.27
CA VAL A 432 10.06 -25.86 0.57
C VAL A 432 10.84 -24.55 0.58
N PHE A 433 11.25 -24.15 1.78
CA PHE A 433 11.97 -22.90 2.00
C PHE A 433 13.13 -23.06 2.97
N VAL A 434 14.04 -22.08 2.91
CA VAL A 434 15.18 -21.93 3.82
C VAL A 434 14.82 -20.93 4.90
N TYR A 435 15.11 -21.28 6.16
CA TYR A 435 15.11 -20.34 7.28
C TYR A 435 16.35 -20.57 8.14
N GLY A 436 17.15 -19.52 8.33
CA GLY A 436 18.46 -19.63 8.97
C GLY A 436 19.37 -20.56 8.16
N LYS A 437 19.85 -21.64 8.80
CA LYS A 437 20.69 -22.67 8.16
C LYS A 437 19.95 -24.00 7.92
N LYS A 438 18.62 -23.98 7.98
CA LYS A 438 17.76 -25.17 7.94
C LYS A 438 16.76 -25.07 6.80
N ILE A 439 16.36 -26.24 6.31
CA ILE A 439 15.38 -26.38 5.23
C ILE A 439 14.09 -26.92 5.84
N TYR A 440 12.96 -26.33 5.47
CA TYR A 440 11.66 -26.74 5.96
C TYR A 440 10.68 -26.95 4.81
N GLN A 441 9.79 -27.92 4.97
CA GLN A 441 8.64 -28.12 4.11
C GLN A 441 7.38 -27.63 4.84
N GLN A 442 6.53 -26.89 4.12
CA GLN A 442 5.21 -26.53 4.62
C GLN A 442 4.22 -27.68 4.37
N VAL A 443 3.70 -28.26 5.44
CA VAL A 443 2.75 -29.39 5.39
C VAL A 443 1.31 -28.98 5.74
N LEU A 444 1.13 -27.78 6.30
CA LEU A 444 -0.17 -27.17 6.54
C LEU A 444 -0.15 -25.73 6.02
N GLY A 445 -1.26 -25.29 5.42
CA GLY A 445 -1.33 -23.98 4.81
C GLY A 445 -0.72 -23.92 3.42
N GLY A 446 -0.55 -22.70 2.91
CA GLY A 446 0.29 -22.41 1.76
C GLY A 446 1.14 -21.17 1.97
N ALA A 447 2.12 -20.97 1.09
CA ALA A 447 3.06 -19.85 1.18
C ALA A 447 2.31 -18.51 1.15
N MET A 448 2.56 -17.62 2.12
CA MET A 448 1.99 -16.27 2.13
C MET A 448 2.46 -15.41 0.94
N GLY A 449 3.58 -15.75 0.31
CA GLY A 449 4.10 -15.07 -0.89
C GLY A 449 3.64 -15.70 -2.22
N SER A 450 2.89 -16.80 -2.19
CA SER A 450 2.36 -17.45 -3.39
C SER A 450 1.03 -16.81 -3.79
N SER A 451 0.93 -16.37 -5.06
CA SER A 451 -0.25 -15.71 -5.61
C SER A 451 -1.50 -16.58 -5.52
N PHE A 452 -1.42 -17.84 -5.90
CA PHE A 452 -2.54 -18.77 -5.84
C PHE A 452 -3.06 -19.04 -4.41
N THR A 453 -2.18 -19.01 -3.40
CA THR A 453 -2.59 -19.29 -2.01
C THR A 453 -3.66 -18.30 -1.53
N LEU A 454 -3.59 -17.03 -1.96
CA LEU A 454 -4.61 -16.02 -1.67
C LEU A 454 -5.97 -16.40 -2.25
N THR A 455 -6.00 -16.81 -3.51
CA THR A 455 -7.25 -17.20 -4.18
C THR A 455 -7.82 -18.47 -3.57
N LEU A 456 -6.97 -19.45 -3.26
CA LEU A 456 -7.37 -20.68 -2.58
C LEU A 456 -7.94 -20.42 -1.19
N ALA A 457 -7.27 -19.60 -0.36
CA ALA A 457 -7.76 -19.24 0.97
C ALA A 457 -9.13 -18.53 0.89
N ASN A 458 -9.32 -17.66 -0.11
CA ASN A 458 -10.60 -17.00 -0.32
C ASN A 458 -11.73 -17.98 -0.72
N ILE A 459 -11.43 -18.98 -1.55
CA ILE A 459 -12.37 -20.04 -1.93
C ILE A 459 -12.69 -20.97 -0.74
N PHE A 460 -11.70 -21.31 0.07
CA PHE A 460 -11.94 -22.03 1.33
C PHE A 460 -12.89 -21.27 2.24
N MET A 461 -12.66 -19.96 2.40
CA MET A 461 -13.53 -19.11 3.20
C MET A 461 -14.93 -18.95 2.61
N TRP A 462 -15.10 -18.99 1.29
CA TRP A 462 -16.42 -19.03 0.66
C TRP A 462 -17.24 -20.23 1.14
N LYS A 463 -16.63 -21.41 1.32
CA LYS A 463 -17.32 -22.59 1.85
C LYS A 463 -17.59 -22.44 3.35
N TRP A 464 -16.59 -22.04 4.13
CA TRP A 464 -16.72 -21.92 5.59
C TRP A 464 -17.78 -20.88 6.00
N GLN A 465 -17.87 -19.75 5.29
CA GLN A 465 -18.76 -18.64 5.67
C GLN A 465 -20.25 -18.87 5.32
N LYS A 466 -20.59 -19.95 4.58
CA LYS A 466 -21.94 -20.17 4.01
C LYS A 466 -23.06 -19.99 5.03
N GLU A 467 -22.92 -20.55 6.24
CA GLU A 467 -23.96 -20.47 7.27
C GLU A 467 -24.09 -19.07 7.88
N LEU A 468 -22.99 -18.31 8.02
CA LEU A 468 -23.05 -16.92 8.47
C LEU A 468 -23.76 -16.03 7.43
N VAL A 469 -23.39 -16.19 6.16
CA VAL A 469 -24.00 -15.45 5.04
C VAL A 469 -25.50 -15.75 4.96
N ARG A 470 -25.88 -17.04 4.98
CA ARG A 470 -27.28 -17.47 4.94
C ARG A 470 -28.10 -16.85 6.07
N ARG A 471 -27.56 -16.80 7.29
CA ARG A 471 -28.23 -16.16 8.44
C ARG A 471 -28.42 -14.66 8.22
N GLN A 472 -27.40 -13.99 7.73
CA GLN A 472 -27.42 -12.56 7.46
C GLN A 472 -28.47 -12.24 6.40
N ASP A 473 -28.52 -13.01 5.31
CA ASP A 473 -29.52 -12.88 4.25
C ASP A 473 -30.95 -13.05 4.81
N MET A 474 -31.19 -14.08 5.63
CA MET A 474 -32.50 -14.30 6.27
C MET A 474 -32.94 -13.14 7.17
N THR A 475 -32.00 -12.48 7.84
CA THR A 475 -32.29 -11.34 8.71
C THR A 475 -32.17 -9.99 8.00
N CYS A 476 -31.89 -9.99 6.69
CA CYS A 476 -31.57 -8.79 5.92
C CYS A 476 -30.44 -7.96 6.56
N GLU A 477 -29.47 -8.61 7.20
CA GLU A 477 -28.30 -7.98 7.77
C GLU A 477 -27.15 -7.97 6.75
N TYR A 478 -26.21 -7.03 6.88
CA TYR A 478 -25.08 -6.94 5.97
C TYR A 478 -23.94 -7.86 6.41
N TYR A 479 -23.41 -8.64 5.46
CA TYR A 479 -22.17 -9.41 5.59
C TYR A 479 -21.20 -9.00 4.49
N GLY A 480 -19.92 -8.83 4.83
CA GLY A 480 -18.87 -8.71 3.83
C GLY A 480 -17.49 -9.06 4.38
N ARG A 481 -16.65 -9.63 3.54
CA ARG A 481 -15.28 -10.06 3.89
C ARG A 481 -14.23 -9.40 3.00
N TYR A 482 -13.21 -8.82 3.61
CA TYR A 482 -11.96 -8.43 2.97
C TYR A 482 -10.87 -9.41 3.40
N ILE A 483 -10.60 -10.43 2.59
CA ILE A 483 -9.57 -11.45 2.87
C ILE A 483 -9.78 -12.10 4.26
N ASP A 484 -9.00 -11.73 5.28
CA ASP A 484 -9.05 -12.23 6.65
C ASP A 484 -9.97 -11.41 7.58
N ASP A 485 -10.29 -10.17 7.21
CA ASP A 485 -11.15 -9.26 7.96
C ASP A 485 -12.62 -9.40 7.50
N VAL A 486 -13.53 -9.71 8.43
CA VAL A 486 -14.99 -9.76 8.18
C VAL A 486 -15.70 -8.59 8.87
N PHE A 487 -16.71 -8.04 8.20
CA PHE A 487 -17.62 -7.03 8.73
C PHE A 487 -19.07 -7.52 8.65
N MET A 488 -19.82 -7.35 9.74
CA MET A 488 -21.25 -7.66 9.82
C MET A 488 -22.04 -6.58 10.54
N THR A 489 -23.32 -6.42 10.18
CA THR A 489 -24.31 -5.67 10.96
C THR A 489 -25.21 -6.60 11.76
N TRP A 490 -25.79 -6.08 12.84
CA TRP A 490 -26.69 -6.85 13.68
C TRP A 490 -27.70 -5.98 14.44
N ASN A 491 -28.99 -6.25 14.28
CA ASN A 491 -30.07 -5.53 14.98
C ASN A 491 -30.73 -6.30 16.14
N LYS A 492 -30.28 -7.51 16.47
CA LYS A 492 -30.78 -8.26 17.63
C LYS A 492 -29.86 -8.02 18.85
N SER A 493 -30.05 -8.80 19.92
CA SER A 493 -29.23 -8.68 21.12
C SER A 493 -27.76 -9.03 20.85
N GLU A 494 -26.86 -8.35 21.55
CA GLU A 494 -25.41 -8.62 21.51
C GLU A 494 -25.10 -10.06 21.93
N ASN A 495 -25.81 -10.60 22.93
CA ASN A 495 -25.63 -11.97 23.40
C ASN A 495 -25.96 -13.01 22.32
N ALA A 496 -27.01 -12.79 21.52
CA ALA A 496 -27.33 -13.69 20.41
C ALA A 496 -26.22 -13.69 19.34
N LEU A 497 -25.61 -12.53 19.08
CA LEU A 497 -24.48 -12.43 18.17
C LEU A 497 -23.25 -13.18 18.71
N LYS A 498 -22.92 -12.99 20.00
CA LYS A 498 -21.80 -13.70 20.65
C LYS A 498 -21.95 -15.21 20.56
N GLN A 499 -23.14 -15.74 20.85
CA GLN A 499 -23.43 -17.17 20.73
C GLN A 499 -23.22 -17.69 19.30
N ILE A 500 -23.62 -16.93 18.27
CA ILE A 500 -23.40 -17.31 16.87
C ILE A 500 -21.90 -17.36 16.55
N LEU A 501 -21.13 -16.36 16.98
CA LEU A 501 -19.69 -16.28 16.73
C LEU A 501 -18.89 -17.33 17.51
N GLU A 502 -19.28 -17.61 18.75
CA GLU A 502 -18.72 -18.68 19.57
C GLU A 502 -19.01 -20.05 18.97
N ASN A 503 -20.22 -20.28 18.47
CA ASN A 503 -20.54 -21.48 17.71
C ASN A 503 -19.70 -21.55 16.42
N ALA A 504 -19.56 -20.45 15.67
CA ALA A 504 -18.75 -20.41 14.45
C ALA A 504 -17.26 -20.76 14.70
N ASN A 505 -16.74 -20.43 15.88
CA ASN A 505 -15.39 -20.80 16.33
C ASN A 505 -15.18 -22.32 16.53
N THR A 506 -16.25 -23.11 16.50
CA THR A 506 -16.22 -24.58 16.62
C THR A 506 -16.36 -25.30 15.28
N TRP A 507 -16.77 -24.61 14.21
CA TRP A 507 -17.09 -25.25 12.92
C TRP A 507 -15.90 -25.92 12.24
N HIS A 508 -14.69 -25.43 12.47
CA HIS A 508 -13.48 -25.99 11.88
C HIS A 508 -12.31 -25.90 12.86
N PRO A 509 -11.52 -26.97 13.07
CA PRO A 509 -10.44 -26.98 14.06
C PRO A 509 -9.37 -25.91 13.79
N ASN A 510 -9.07 -25.65 12.50
CA ASN A 510 -8.01 -24.73 12.09
C ASN A 510 -8.46 -23.27 11.89
N ILE A 511 -9.75 -22.97 12.03
CA ILE A 511 -10.27 -21.60 11.88
C ILE A 511 -10.60 -21.05 13.26
N LYS A 512 -10.00 -19.91 13.60
CA LYS A 512 -10.22 -19.21 14.86
C LYS A 512 -10.46 -17.73 14.61
N LEU A 513 -11.52 -17.22 15.23
CA LEU A 513 -12.02 -15.86 15.07
C LEU A 513 -11.65 -15.00 16.27
N GLU A 514 -11.06 -13.84 16.02
CA GLU A 514 -10.93 -12.76 17.01
C GLU A 514 -11.95 -11.67 16.66
N TYR A 515 -13.03 -11.54 17.45
CA TYR A 515 -14.11 -10.62 17.13
C TYR A 515 -14.19 -9.42 18.09
N LYS A 516 -14.76 -8.32 17.59
CA LYS A 516 -15.16 -7.12 18.33
C LYS A 516 -16.58 -6.75 17.94
N ILE A 517 -17.36 -6.32 18.93
CA ILE A 517 -18.74 -5.88 18.74
C ILE A 517 -18.87 -4.48 19.35
N GLY A 518 -19.58 -3.59 18.67
CA GLY A 518 -19.86 -2.26 19.20
C GLY A 518 -20.60 -1.37 18.20
N LYS A 519 -20.98 -0.17 18.66
CA LYS A 519 -21.58 0.85 17.79
C LYS A 519 -20.54 1.69 17.05
N SER A 520 -19.27 1.62 17.44
CA SER A 520 -18.16 2.29 16.76
C SER A 520 -16.99 1.32 16.65
N LEU A 521 -16.65 0.92 15.41
CA LEU A 521 -15.57 -0.03 15.16
C LEU A 521 -14.76 0.37 13.91
N PRO A 522 -13.44 0.19 13.94
CA PRO A 522 -12.63 0.31 12.74
C PRO A 522 -12.75 -0.93 11.86
N PHE A 523 -12.79 -0.72 10.55
CA PHE A 523 -12.65 -1.77 9.54
C PHE A 523 -11.76 -1.25 8.40
N LEU A 524 -10.70 -1.99 8.06
CA LEU A 524 -9.63 -1.52 7.16
C LEU A 524 -9.03 -0.18 7.61
N ASP A 525 -9.25 0.88 6.83
CA ASP A 525 -8.81 2.26 7.04
C ASP A 525 -9.98 3.23 7.28
N VAL A 526 -11.16 2.70 7.65
CA VAL A 526 -12.37 3.46 7.98
C VAL A 526 -12.78 3.22 9.43
N LEU A 527 -13.16 4.27 10.15
CA LEU A 527 -13.87 4.17 11.43
C LEU A 527 -15.36 4.33 11.16
N LEU A 528 -16.14 3.31 11.50
CA LEU A 528 -17.59 3.27 11.31
C LEU A 528 -18.26 3.49 12.65
N SER A 529 -19.20 4.42 12.73
CA SER A 529 -19.95 4.73 13.96
C SER A 529 -21.44 4.86 13.68
N ASN A 530 -22.27 4.20 14.48
CA ASN A 530 -23.71 4.40 14.53
C ASN A 530 -24.04 5.49 15.55
N ILE A 531 -24.38 6.68 15.05
CA ILE A 531 -24.81 7.81 15.87
C ILE A 531 -26.33 7.90 15.76
N ASN A 532 -27.03 7.29 16.72
CA ASN A 532 -28.50 7.32 16.82
C ASN A 532 -29.26 6.92 15.54
N GLY A 533 -28.76 5.92 14.81
CA GLY A 533 -29.38 5.45 13.56
C GLY A 533 -28.84 6.16 12.31
N MET A 534 -27.83 7.01 12.45
CA MET A 534 -27.08 7.57 11.33
C MET A 534 -25.68 6.97 11.25
N LEU A 535 -25.28 6.59 10.03
CA LEU A 535 -23.92 6.15 9.74
C LEU A 535 -22.98 7.35 9.69
N SER A 536 -22.01 7.39 10.61
CA SER A 536 -20.88 8.30 10.59
C SER A 536 -19.59 7.55 10.27
N THR A 537 -18.77 8.11 9.39
CA THR A 537 -17.56 7.48 8.85
C THR A 537 -16.41 8.46 8.92
N SER A 538 -15.21 8.00 9.24
CA SER A 538 -13.99 8.82 9.17
C SER A 538 -12.78 7.97 8.81
N VAL A 539 -11.66 8.59 8.44
CA VAL A 539 -10.40 7.85 8.26
C VAL A 539 -9.94 7.29 9.59
N TYR A 540 -9.59 6.00 9.62
CA TYR A 540 -9.03 5.35 10.80
C TYR A 540 -7.51 5.23 10.71
N HIS A 541 -6.82 5.81 11.69
CA HIS A 541 -5.38 5.66 11.87
C HIS A 541 -5.08 4.71 13.02
N LYS A 542 -4.47 3.57 12.70
CA LYS A 542 -4.07 2.57 13.70
C LYS A 542 -3.14 3.23 14.74
N PRO A 543 -3.35 3.02 16.06
CA PRO A 543 -2.53 3.65 17.09
C PRO A 543 -1.01 3.41 16.97
N ALA A 544 -0.63 2.26 16.40
CA ALA A 544 0.78 1.90 16.19
C ALA A 544 1.34 2.33 14.82
N ALA A 545 0.51 2.84 13.91
CA ALA A 545 0.96 3.35 12.63
C ALA A 545 1.46 4.77 12.83
N GLU A 546 2.73 4.99 12.60
CA GLU A 546 3.27 6.35 12.61
C GLU A 546 2.85 7.10 11.34
N PRO A 547 2.73 8.44 11.40
CA PRO A 547 2.43 9.29 10.24
C PRO A 547 3.66 9.37 9.33
N TYR A 548 4.17 8.23 8.90
CA TYR A 548 5.30 8.13 7.97
C TYR A 548 4.77 8.06 6.54
N VAL A 549 5.24 9.00 5.73
CA VAL A 549 5.06 8.97 4.27
C VAL A 549 6.41 9.16 3.62
N VAL A 550 6.55 8.73 2.37
CA VAL A 550 7.81 8.86 1.60
C VAL A 550 8.39 10.28 1.80
N PRO A 551 9.55 10.45 2.45
CA PRO A 551 10.03 11.79 2.77
C PRO A 551 10.39 12.60 1.53
N PHE A 552 10.20 13.92 1.60
CA PHE A 552 10.38 14.81 0.44
C PHE A 552 11.83 14.90 -0.04
N ILE A 553 12.78 14.49 0.80
CA ILE A 553 14.21 14.40 0.46
C ILE A 553 14.57 13.14 -0.33
N SER A 554 13.62 12.22 -0.52
CA SER A 554 13.85 11.01 -1.31
C SER A 554 13.90 11.34 -2.80
N ASP A 555 14.56 10.49 -3.57
CA ASP A 555 14.85 10.71 -5.00
C ASP A 555 13.69 10.24 -5.90
N HIS A 556 12.45 10.48 -5.47
CA HIS A 556 11.29 10.15 -6.28
C HIS A 556 10.95 11.31 -7.21
N PRO A 557 10.45 11.05 -8.42
CA PRO A 557 9.94 12.10 -9.30
C PRO A 557 8.88 12.96 -8.61
N ARG A 558 8.85 14.28 -8.89
CA ARG A 558 7.93 15.21 -8.21
C ARG A 558 6.46 14.82 -8.29
N HIS A 559 6.03 14.21 -9.39
CA HIS A 559 4.65 13.77 -9.56
C HIS A 559 4.27 12.68 -8.55
N VAL A 560 5.21 11.86 -8.06
CA VAL A 560 4.96 10.86 -7.01
C VAL A 560 4.56 11.57 -5.72
N PHE A 561 5.31 12.59 -5.31
CA PHE A 561 4.98 13.41 -4.13
C PHE A 561 3.62 14.10 -4.25
N GLU A 562 3.31 14.66 -5.44
CA GLU A 562 1.98 15.25 -5.70
C GLU A 562 0.88 14.20 -5.57
N ASN A 563 1.10 13.00 -6.14
CA ASN A 563 0.14 11.91 -6.13
C ASN A 563 -0.13 11.40 -4.72
N ILE A 564 0.89 11.20 -3.88
CA ILE A 564 0.71 10.75 -2.48
C ILE A 564 -0.19 11.74 -1.73
N VAL A 565 0.04 13.05 -1.88
CA VAL A 565 -0.81 14.11 -1.28
C VAL A 565 -2.25 14.01 -1.79
N GLN A 566 -2.43 13.93 -3.11
CA GLN A 566 -3.76 13.85 -3.72
C GLN A 566 -4.51 12.57 -3.32
N THR A 567 -3.85 11.42 -3.24
CA THR A 567 -4.48 10.16 -2.83
C THR A 567 -4.93 10.21 -1.38
N SER A 568 -4.14 10.83 -0.49
CA SER A 568 -4.55 11.05 0.91
C SER A 568 -5.80 11.93 1.01
N LEU A 569 -5.86 13.01 0.22
CA LEU A 569 -7.05 13.88 0.17
C LEU A 569 -8.27 13.17 -0.42
N ARG A 570 -8.12 12.39 -1.51
CA ARG A 570 -9.22 11.58 -2.06
C ARG A 570 -9.78 10.62 -1.02
N ARG A 571 -8.90 9.94 -0.27
CA ARG A 571 -9.30 9.04 0.83
C ARG A 571 -10.06 9.79 1.91
N ALA A 572 -9.55 10.94 2.36
CA ALA A 572 -10.21 11.77 3.35
C ALA A 572 -11.63 12.16 2.94
N ILE A 573 -11.83 12.56 1.69
CA ILE A 573 -13.15 12.93 1.18
C ILE A 573 -14.08 11.72 1.07
N LYS A 574 -13.59 10.60 0.54
CA LYS A 574 -14.40 9.38 0.38
C LYS A 574 -14.90 8.85 1.74
N TYR A 575 -14.06 8.93 2.77
CA TYR A 575 -14.32 8.28 4.05
C TYR A 575 -14.98 9.18 5.09
N SER A 576 -14.80 10.50 5.06
CA SER A 576 -15.40 11.37 6.06
C SER A 576 -16.89 11.58 5.80
N SER A 577 -17.73 11.37 6.82
CA SER A 577 -19.19 11.53 6.71
C SER A 577 -19.62 12.99 6.68
N THR A 578 -18.88 13.86 7.36
CA THR A 578 -19.15 15.29 7.53
C THR A 578 -17.95 16.13 7.13
N PHE A 579 -18.19 17.41 6.81
CA PHE A 579 -17.12 18.35 6.51
C PHE A 579 -16.12 18.49 7.67
N GLN A 580 -16.60 18.50 8.93
CA GLN A 580 -15.73 18.60 10.09
C GLN A 580 -14.73 17.43 10.16
N LEU A 581 -15.20 16.19 10.00
CA LEU A 581 -14.35 15.01 10.00
C LEU A 581 -13.36 15.00 8.82
N PHE A 582 -13.78 15.51 7.66
CA PHE A 582 -12.88 15.73 6.54
C PHE A 582 -11.82 16.78 6.86
N ASN A 583 -12.19 17.88 7.50
CA ASN A 583 -11.28 18.95 7.86
C ASN A 583 -10.24 18.47 8.89
N ASP A 584 -10.67 17.71 9.90
CA ASP A 584 -9.77 17.08 10.88
C ASP A 584 -8.74 16.18 10.18
N GLU A 585 -9.18 15.33 9.24
CA GLU A 585 -8.27 14.49 8.44
C GLU A 585 -7.38 15.32 7.50
N ARG A 586 -7.90 16.36 6.86
CA ARG A 586 -7.15 17.28 5.99
C ARG A 586 -6.00 17.93 6.77
N ARG A 587 -6.24 18.33 8.02
CA ARG A 587 -5.22 18.87 8.93
C ARG A 587 -4.19 17.80 9.29
N TYR A 588 -4.65 16.60 9.65
CA TYR A 588 -3.77 15.46 9.93
C TYR A 588 -2.85 15.15 8.73
N ILE A 589 -3.40 15.15 7.52
CA ILE A 589 -2.65 14.94 6.27
C ILE A 589 -1.58 16.02 6.08
N LYS A 590 -1.96 17.30 6.12
CA LYS A 590 -1.03 18.42 5.96
C LYS A 590 0.11 18.34 6.96
N SER A 591 -0.21 18.05 8.22
CA SER A 591 0.74 17.83 9.29
C SER A 591 1.69 16.68 8.96
N THR A 592 1.16 15.51 8.62
CA THR A 592 1.93 14.33 8.22
C THR A 592 2.97 14.67 7.16
N PHE A 593 2.59 15.37 6.09
CA PHE A 593 3.54 15.79 5.06
C PHE A 593 4.59 16.78 5.56
N LEU A 594 4.22 17.75 6.40
CA LEU A 594 5.17 18.68 7.03
C LEU A 594 6.14 17.97 8.00
N TYR A 595 5.74 16.85 8.63
CA TYR A 595 6.63 15.99 9.42
C TYR A 595 7.62 15.22 8.55
N ASN A 596 7.20 14.80 7.38
CA ASN A 596 8.05 14.07 6.43
C ASN A 596 8.87 15.00 5.49
N GLY A 597 9.02 16.26 5.87
CA GLY A 597 9.93 17.22 5.21
C GLY A 597 9.38 17.93 3.98
N TYR A 598 8.09 17.80 3.68
CA TYR A 598 7.50 18.46 2.50
C TYR A 598 7.41 19.97 2.72
N PRO A 599 7.81 20.81 1.73
CA PRO A 599 7.65 22.25 1.81
C PRO A 599 6.17 22.63 1.93
N SER A 600 5.82 23.53 2.86
CA SER A 600 4.44 24.02 2.99
C SER A 600 3.90 24.60 1.68
N SER A 601 4.74 25.30 0.90
CA SER A 601 4.34 25.85 -0.40
C SER A 601 3.97 24.76 -1.41
N PHE A 602 4.64 23.61 -1.38
CA PHE A 602 4.35 22.45 -2.21
C PHE A 602 3.01 21.81 -1.81
N ILE A 603 2.80 21.60 -0.50
CA ILE A 603 1.54 21.05 0.03
C ILE A 603 0.37 21.98 -0.33
N ASP A 604 0.49 23.28 -0.01
CA ASP A 604 -0.55 24.27 -0.25
C ASP A 604 -0.86 24.40 -1.77
N LYS A 605 0.17 24.32 -2.64
CA LYS A 605 -0.01 24.28 -4.10
C LYS A 605 -0.77 23.03 -4.54
N THR A 606 -0.42 21.87 -3.99
CA THR A 606 -1.04 20.58 -4.35
C THR A 606 -2.48 20.53 -3.88
N PHE A 607 -2.78 21.04 -2.68
CA PHE A 607 -4.14 21.19 -2.16
C PHE A 607 -4.97 22.08 -3.09
N ARG A 608 -4.46 23.27 -3.46
CA ARG A 608 -5.16 24.17 -4.40
C ARG A 608 -5.42 23.49 -5.74
N LYS A 609 -4.42 22.83 -6.34
CA LYS A 609 -4.55 22.09 -7.61
C LYS A 609 -5.61 20.98 -7.50
N PHE A 610 -5.66 20.30 -6.36
CA PHE A 610 -6.64 19.25 -6.11
C PHE A 610 -8.06 19.84 -6.03
N PHE A 611 -8.28 20.86 -5.21
CA PHE A 611 -9.61 21.47 -5.03
C PHE A 611 -10.10 22.26 -6.25
N SER A 612 -9.21 22.91 -7.01
CA SER A 612 -9.56 23.61 -8.24
C SER A 612 -10.16 22.69 -9.31
N GLY A 613 -9.86 21.39 -9.25
CA GLY A 613 -10.48 20.40 -10.13
C GLY A 613 -11.95 20.10 -9.83
N TYR A 614 -12.48 20.54 -8.68
CA TYR A 614 -13.86 20.25 -8.25
C TYR A 614 -14.70 21.49 -7.93
N VAL A 615 -14.11 22.70 -7.88
CA VAL A 615 -14.84 23.95 -7.63
C VAL A 615 -14.96 24.72 -8.94
N THR A 616 -16.18 24.88 -9.45
CA THR A 616 -16.50 25.57 -10.71
C THR A 616 -16.59 27.10 -10.59
N SER A 617 -16.60 27.67 -9.39
CA SER A 617 -16.74 29.12 -9.19
C SER A 617 -15.39 29.86 -9.12
N GLN A 618 -15.25 30.93 -9.90
CA GLN A 618 -14.10 31.86 -10.00
C GLN A 618 -13.71 32.61 -8.70
N SER A 619 -14.23 32.24 -7.54
CA SER A 619 -13.77 32.83 -6.29
C SER A 619 -12.45 32.16 -5.88
N PHE A 620 -11.37 32.91 -6.06
CA PHE A 620 -10.00 32.62 -5.64
C PHE A 620 -9.87 32.55 -4.09
N ARG A 621 -10.75 31.81 -3.41
CA ARG A 621 -10.64 31.61 -1.95
C ARG A 621 -9.59 30.54 -1.67
N PRO A 622 -8.59 30.81 -0.81
CA PRO A 622 -7.56 29.83 -0.47
C PRO A 622 -8.05 28.70 0.45
N PHE A 623 -9.29 28.80 0.94
CA PHE A 623 -9.86 27.92 1.95
C PHE A 623 -11.20 27.35 1.50
N PHE A 624 -11.34 26.05 1.73
CA PHE A 624 -12.50 25.24 1.39
C PHE A 624 -13.29 25.06 2.69
N ASP A 625 -14.32 25.89 2.88
CA ASP A 625 -14.99 26.12 4.18
C ASP A 625 -16.52 25.96 4.14
N ASN A 626 -17.08 25.33 3.10
CA ASN A 626 -18.53 25.13 3.01
C ASN A 626 -18.89 23.65 2.86
N GLU A 627 -19.76 23.16 3.76
CA GLU A 627 -20.37 21.82 3.76
C GLU A 627 -20.96 21.46 2.39
N ALA A 628 -21.60 22.41 1.70
CA ALA A 628 -22.21 22.17 0.39
C ALA A 628 -21.17 21.76 -0.66
N GLN A 629 -20.01 22.41 -0.68
CA GLN A 629 -18.93 22.05 -1.60
C GLN A 629 -18.35 20.68 -1.24
N PHE A 630 -18.20 20.39 0.06
CA PHE A 630 -17.72 19.08 0.53
C PHE A 630 -18.63 17.95 0.03
N ILE A 631 -19.94 18.10 0.19
CA ILE A 631 -20.95 17.14 -0.26
C ILE A 631 -20.86 16.93 -1.78
N GLN A 632 -20.72 18.01 -2.56
CA GLN A 632 -20.58 17.92 -4.02
C GLN A 632 -19.33 17.12 -4.43
N MET A 633 -18.17 17.41 -3.84
CA MET A 633 -16.93 16.67 -4.11
C MET A 633 -17.05 15.21 -3.71
N ARG A 634 -17.63 14.95 -2.53
CA ARG A 634 -17.82 13.60 -2.03
C ARG A 634 -18.70 12.79 -2.96
N ASN A 635 -19.84 13.34 -3.41
CA ASN A 635 -20.71 12.67 -4.36
C ASN A 635 -19.99 12.37 -5.69
N GLY A 636 -19.21 13.32 -6.21
CA GLY A 636 -18.42 13.12 -7.43
C GLY A 636 -17.34 12.03 -7.29
N LEU A 637 -16.65 11.97 -6.16
CA LEU A 637 -15.60 10.99 -5.89
C LEU A 637 -16.14 9.61 -5.49
N SER A 638 -17.26 9.57 -4.76
CA SER A 638 -17.92 8.33 -4.35
C SER A 638 -18.48 7.55 -5.54
N GLY A 639 -18.77 8.21 -6.67
CA GLY A 639 -19.15 7.54 -7.92
C GLY A 639 -17.98 6.97 -8.74
N GLN A 640 -16.73 7.30 -8.41
CA GLN A 640 -15.55 6.82 -9.14
C GLN A 640 -15.02 5.51 -8.55
N PRO A 641 -14.81 4.46 -9.37
CA PRO A 641 -14.25 3.21 -8.90
C PRO A 641 -12.85 3.43 -8.34
N SER A 642 -12.49 2.66 -7.31
CA SER A 642 -11.11 2.64 -6.84
C SER A 642 -10.22 1.86 -7.81
N ARG A 643 -8.90 2.03 -7.74
CA ARG A 643 -7.95 1.23 -8.53
C ARG A 643 -8.17 -0.28 -8.32
N LYS A 644 -8.46 -0.69 -7.07
CA LYS A 644 -8.73 -2.10 -6.75
C LYS A 644 -10.03 -2.57 -7.38
N GLN A 645 -11.07 -1.74 -7.33
CA GLN A 645 -12.35 -2.03 -7.97
C GLN A 645 -12.19 -2.18 -9.49
N SER A 646 -11.48 -1.25 -10.15
CA SER A 646 -11.20 -1.37 -11.59
C SER A 646 -10.37 -2.62 -11.92
N GLN A 647 -9.45 -3.04 -11.06
CA GLN A 647 -8.71 -4.30 -11.23
C GLN A 647 -9.62 -5.53 -11.13
N VAL A 648 -10.55 -5.54 -10.20
CA VAL A 648 -11.56 -6.61 -10.05
C VAL A 648 -12.46 -6.65 -11.29
N GLU A 649 -12.98 -5.50 -11.72
CA GLU A 649 -13.82 -5.36 -12.92
C GLU A 649 -13.10 -5.82 -14.19
N MET A 650 -11.83 -5.42 -14.37
CA MET A 650 -11.00 -5.90 -15.49
C MET A 650 -10.79 -7.41 -15.46
N ARG A 651 -10.54 -8.00 -14.28
CA ARG A 651 -10.41 -9.47 -14.15
C ARG A 651 -11.70 -10.17 -14.56
N ILE A 652 -12.85 -9.72 -14.05
CA ILE A 652 -14.15 -10.30 -14.41
C ILE A 652 -14.40 -10.20 -15.92
N ALA A 653 -14.06 -9.07 -16.55
CA ALA A 653 -14.19 -8.88 -18.00
C ALA A 653 -13.35 -9.87 -18.83
N THR A 654 -12.28 -10.45 -18.27
CA THR A 654 -11.53 -11.50 -18.97
C THR A 654 -12.34 -12.78 -19.21
N LEU A 655 -13.35 -13.05 -18.36
CA LEU A 655 -14.22 -14.22 -18.52
C LEU A 655 -15.17 -14.11 -19.72
N THR A 656 -15.56 -12.89 -20.11
CA THR A 656 -16.50 -12.65 -21.23
C THR A 656 -15.81 -12.64 -22.59
N ASN A 657 -14.50 -12.39 -22.62
CA ASN A 657 -13.71 -12.42 -23.86
C ASN A 657 -13.29 -13.85 -24.26
N ASP A 658 -13.54 -14.85 -23.40
CA ASP A 658 -13.31 -16.27 -23.67
C ASP A 658 -14.50 -16.93 -24.37
N ASN A 659 -15.10 -16.27 -25.38
CA ASN A 659 -15.90 -17.04 -26.33
C ASN A 659 -14.92 -18.00 -27.04
N ASP A 660 -15.07 -19.29 -26.75
CA ASP A 660 -14.25 -20.46 -27.12
C ASP A 660 -13.98 -20.65 -28.64
N HIS A 661 -14.22 -19.66 -29.49
CA HIS A 661 -14.10 -19.72 -30.95
C HIS A 661 -12.92 -18.92 -31.54
N LEU A 662 -12.11 -18.22 -30.75
CA LEU A 662 -11.01 -17.38 -31.28
C LEU A 662 -9.58 -17.84 -30.91
N VAL A 663 -9.42 -18.95 -30.19
CA VAL A 663 -8.11 -19.42 -29.73
C VAL A 663 -7.44 -20.39 -30.71
N GLU A 664 -8.19 -21.02 -31.63
CA GLU A 664 -7.61 -21.89 -32.68
C GLU A 664 -6.86 -21.12 -33.79
N ASP A 665 -7.05 -19.80 -33.90
CA ASP A 665 -6.50 -18.99 -35.00
C ASP A 665 -5.18 -18.26 -34.65
N LEU A 666 -4.68 -18.39 -33.42
CA LEU A 666 -3.45 -17.71 -32.99
C LEU A 666 -2.17 -18.41 -33.47
N ASP A 667 -2.21 -19.73 -33.70
CA ASP A 667 -1.08 -20.45 -34.31
C ASP A 667 -0.95 -20.18 -35.83
N LYS A 668 -1.99 -19.62 -36.49
CA LYS A 668 -1.97 -19.30 -37.93
C LYS A 668 -1.67 -17.83 -38.24
N LYS A 669 -1.85 -16.91 -37.26
CA LYS A 669 -1.69 -15.46 -37.47
C LYS A 669 -0.25 -14.95 -37.42
N GLU A 670 0.69 -15.72 -36.87
CA GLU A 670 2.11 -15.33 -36.87
C GLU A 670 2.74 -15.31 -38.27
N GLU A 671 2.19 -16.04 -39.25
CA GLU A 671 2.71 -16.03 -40.63
C GLU A 671 2.19 -14.87 -41.50
N PHE A 672 1.07 -14.24 -41.14
CA PHE A 672 0.38 -13.29 -42.04
C PHE A 672 0.79 -11.81 -41.86
N ILE A 673 1.51 -11.45 -40.80
CA ILE A 673 1.82 -10.05 -40.44
C ILE A 673 3.20 -9.58 -40.97
N ILE A 674 3.90 -10.40 -41.76
CA ILE A 674 5.25 -10.06 -42.27
C ILE A 674 5.25 -9.06 -43.46
N GLN A 675 4.10 -8.66 -44.05
CA GLN A 675 4.12 -7.96 -45.35
C GLN A 675 3.71 -6.48 -45.46
N LYS A 676 3.29 -5.74 -44.43
CA LYS A 676 2.94 -4.30 -44.64
C LYS A 676 3.26 -3.40 -43.45
N ASN A 677 4.33 -2.60 -43.59
CA ASN A 677 4.24 -1.12 -43.68
C ASN A 677 5.62 -0.45 -43.50
N LYS A 678 6.15 0.11 -44.59
CA LYS A 678 7.25 1.08 -44.59
C LYS A 678 6.65 2.49 -44.60
N ASN A 679 6.71 3.23 -43.49
CA ASN A 679 6.71 4.70 -43.56
C ASN A 679 7.35 5.35 -42.30
N PRO A 680 8.56 5.94 -42.37
CA PRO A 680 9.33 6.32 -41.17
C PRO A 680 9.06 7.71 -40.54
N ASN A 681 8.14 8.53 -41.07
CA ASN A 681 8.15 9.98 -40.78
C ASN A 681 7.13 10.49 -39.73
N LYS A 682 6.85 9.75 -38.65
CA LYS A 682 5.99 10.26 -37.56
C LYS A 682 6.46 9.97 -36.11
N LEU A 683 7.76 9.71 -35.91
CA LEU A 683 8.30 9.24 -34.62
C LEU A 683 9.00 10.30 -33.75
N GLN A 684 9.02 11.59 -34.13
CA GLN A 684 9.77 12.61 -33.38
C GLN A 684 9.06 13.24 -32.17
N ASN A 685 7.77 12.96 -31.92
CA ASN A 685 7.00 13.65 -30.86
C ASN A 685 6.39 12.75 -29.76
N ILE A 686 6.83 11.50 -29.61
CA ILE A 686 6.24 10.57 -28.62
C ILE A 686 7.35 9.94 -27.78
N LEU A 687 7.97 10.73 -26.90
CA LEU A 687 8.88 10.24 -25.85
C LEU A 687 8.60 11.03 -24.56
N ILE A 688 7.38 10.88 -24.03
CA ILE A 688 7.13 11.11 -22.60
C ILE A 688 7.30 9.75 -21.94
N ILE A 689 8.52 9.49 -21.47
CA ILE A 689 8.87 8.24 -20.79
C ILE A 689 8.18 8.24 -19.42
N HIS A 690 7.17 7.39 -19.27
CA HIS A 690 6.73 6.88 -17.97
C HIS A 690 7.82 5.94 -17.42
N TYR A 691 8.82 6.52 -16.73
CA TYR A 691 9.76 5.74 -15.92
C TYR A 691 9.30 5.78 -14.46
N THR A 692 8.59 4.74 -14.03
CA THR A 692 8.44 4.45 -12.60
C THR A 692 9.69 3.72 -12.14
N HIS A 693 10.51 4.40 -11.34
CA HIS A 693 11.61 3.80 -10.59
C HIS A 693 11.03 2.91 -9.47
N GLU A 694 10.41 1.78 -9.82
CA GLU A 694 10.27 0.66 -8.87
C GLU A 694 11.58 -0.12 -8.91
N LYS A 695 12.51 0.31 -8.05
CA LYS A 695 13.67 -0.50 -7.68
C LYS A 695 13.14 -1.68 -6.88
N ASN A 696 13.07 -2.85 -7.52
CA ASN A 696 13.18 -4.13 -6.83
C ASN A 696 14.63 -4.24 -6.33
N GLU A 697 14.92 -3.64 -5.16
CA GLU A 697 16.14 -3.93 -4.41
C GLU A 697 15.95 -5.25 -3.65
N THR A 698 16.18 -6.36 -4.35
CA THR A 698 16.53 -7.63 -3.72
C THR A 698 17.63 -8.28 -4.56
N ASP A 699 18.83 -7.70 -4.51
CA ASP A 699 20.08 -8.38 -4.83
C ASP A 699 21.09 -7.97 -3.75
N SER A 700 21.77 -8.96 -3.16
CA SER A 700 22.83 -8.89 -2.14
C SER A 700 22.43 -8.53 -0.70
N TRP A 701 21.90 -9.52 0.03
CA TRP A 701 22.30 -9.76 1.42
C TRP A 701 22.90 -11.16 1.53
N GLU A 702 24.05 -11.35 0.87
CA GLU A 702 25.02 -12.36 1.29
C GLU A 702 26.12 -11.64 2.08
N GLN A 703 26.34 -12.13 3.31
CA GLN A 703 27.38 -11.81 4.33
C GLN A 703 27.03 -10.95 5.57
#